data_AF-A0A8T5TKD5-F1
#
_entry.id   AF-A0A8T5TKD5-F1
#
_cell.length_a   1.000
_cell.length_b   1.000
_cell.length_c   1.000
_cell.angle_alpha   90.00
_cell.angle_beta   90.00
_cell.angle_gamma   90.00
#
_symmetry.space_group_name_H-M   'P 1'
#
loop_
_entity.id
_entity.type
_entity.pdbx_description
1 polymer ?
#
loop_
_entity_poly.entity_id
_entity_poly.type
_entity_poly.pdbx_seq_one_letter_code
_entity_poly.pdbx_strand_id
1 'polypeptide(L)'
;MKESNIVYIGTFPPRECGIATFTRDLMYAMDNKFTPSIKSKIVLLRKDDSDIVYNNKDVLFEIIDKDRSSYIEAAEYINSIKKIKLVCIQHEFGIFGGEYGELLIDFLKNTIKPVVISFHSVIPNPDKKLKEVVQNLAKYVSHFIVMSKKGIDILKEHYNIHNAITLIPHGTPTVAFQSSKKHKINMKLGNKIILSSFGLINKGKGYEYVIDALPKVVKLYSNVLFLIIGATHPVIKKNEGEVYREFLKKKVNDLDLQDNVRFINKYLDLEDIIEYLLATDIYISSGLNPDQIVSGTLSYAMSCGRVPISTPFNHAKDIITPERGFLAKFKDSNSFSEAILKIISDSNLKTRLEKNCYSYTRSFIWPNVAMSYFQIFYSLLPEIKNYVLKLPKIKFDHLLNLTDDFGMIQFANYTSPDINSGYTLDDNARALLACCLHYNLHEDQLSLALIKKYLNFIRYIHNSSNKLYNYVDYDKNINLEIWCPDAYGRAMWALGFLISLKNIPNEIRYKAHEIFKDSKQNLELLTSPRAIAFTLIGLCYSNSIENSELNNIKYLSDILVNLYNKTSSRNWNWFENYLTYSNSKLPESLFHSYKATGNEKYLRIAKESLNFLIFETFNNGSYSPIGQNGWYLKGKNKAKFDQQPVDVGTIVQTLLLAHEITGDKIYHKKAIDSFKWFLGNNHLNLDVYDSNTGGCHDGFSKFSLNFNQGGESTVSYLLARLTLSSIKKKDARRFFINTKNRDIYRLL
;
A
#
# COMPACT_ATOMS: atom_id res chain seq x y z
N MET A 1 -23.62 -8.39 7.87
CA MET A 1 -23.56 -7.82 6.50
C MET A 1 -23.81 -8.95 5.50
N LYS A 2 -24.58 -8.72 4.43
CA LYS A 2 -24.78 -9.74 3.39
C LYS A 2 -23.57 -9.72 2.45
N GLU A 3 -22.90 -10.86 2.33
CA GLU A 3 -21.83 -11.13 1.36
C GLU A 3 -22.32 -10.81 -0.06
N SER A 4 -21.54 -10.04 -0.82
CA SER A 4 -21.78 -9.73 -2.23
C SER A 4 -20.69 -10.35 -3.10
N ASN A 5 -21.07 -10.88 -4.26
CA ASN A 5 -20.13 -11.54 -5.16
C ASN A 5 -19.90 -10.70 -6.42
N ILE A 6 -18.64 -10.66 -6.85
CA ILE A 6 -18.23 -10.14 -8.17
C ILE A 6 -17.77 -11.34 -8.99
N VAL A 7 -18.37 -11.52 -10.16
CA VAL A 7 -17.95 -12.58 -11.09
C VAL A 7 -16.94 -12.02 -12.07
N TYR A 8 -15.81 -12.68 -12.17
CA TYR A 8 -14.83 -12.47 -13.21
C TYR A 8 -15.09 -13.45 -14.34
N ILE A 9 -14.85 -13.04 -15.58
CA ILE A 9 -14.92 -13.93 -16.76
C ILE A 9 -13.61 -13.82 -17.52
N GLY A 10 -12.95 -14.95 -17.75
CA GLY A 10 -11.66 -14.98 -18.45
C GLY A 10 -10.98 -16.33 -18.33
N THR A 11 -9.75 -16.39 -18.82
CA THR A 11 -8.85 -17.53 -18.54
C THR A 11 -8.38 -17.50 -17.09
N PHE A 12 -8.03 -18.65 -16.52
CA PHE A 12 -7.55 -18.76 -15.14
C PHE A 12 -6.48 -19.87 -15.02
N PRO A 13 -5.58 -19.86 -14.02
CA PRO A 13 -4.65 -20.97 -13.80
C PRO A 13 -5.39 -22.28 -13.51
N PRO A 14 -4.87 -23.45 -13.92
CA PRO A 14 -3.47 -23.71 -14.30
C PRO A 14 -3.12 -23.45 -15.78
N ARG A 15 -4.02 -22.84 -16.58
CA ARG A 15 -3.66 -22.38 -17.93
C ARG A 15 -2.50 -21.37 -17.86
N GLU A 16 -1.37 -21.71 -18.47
CA GLU A 16 -0.19 -20.85 -18.54
C GLU A 16 -0.38 -19.73 -19.57
N CYS A 17 -0.98 -18.61 -19.16
CA CYS A 17 -1.00 -17.38 -19.94
C CYS A 17 -1.08 -16.12 -19.07
N GLY A 18 -0.78 -14.97 -19.68
CA GLY A 18 -0.76 -13.68 -18.99
C GLY A 18 -2.12 -13.28 -18.39
N ILE A 19 -3.21 -13.50 -19.13
CA ILE A 19 -4.57 -13.15 -18.69
C ILE A 19 -5.03 -14.05 -17.53
N ALA A 20 -4.67 -15.34 -17.56
CA ALA A 20 -4.93 -16.24 -16.43
C ALA A 20 -4.28 -15.70 -15.15
N THR A 21 -3.00 -15.33 -15.23
CA THR A 21 -2.27 -14.76 -14.11
C THR A 21 -2.89 -13.44 -13.65
N PHE A 22 -3.23 -12.53 -14.57
CA PHE A 22 -3.89 -11.26 -14.25
C PHE A 22 -5.23 -11.47 -13.53
N THR A 23 -6.08 -12.36 -14.04
CA THR A 23 -7.41 -12.64 -13.48
C THR A 23 -7.30 -13.16 -12.05
N ARG A 24 -6.42 -14.15 -11.82
CA ARG A 24 -6.13 -14.66 -10.47
C ARG A 24 -5.65 -13.56 -9.53
N ASP A 25 -4.66 -12.80 -9.95
CA ASP A 25 -4.02 -11.83 -9.06
C ASP A 25 -4.97 -10.67 -8.72
N LEU A 26 -5.78 -10.20 -9.68
CA LEU A 26 -6.84 -9.22 -9.42
C LEU A 26 -7.88 -9.75 -8.44
N MET A 27 -8.37 -10.98 -8.65
CA MET A 27 -9.34 -11.63 -7.74
C MET A 27 -8.76 -11.75 -6.32
N TYR A 28 -7.52 -12.22 -6.19
CA TYR A 28 -6.88 -12.38 -4.88
C TYR A 28 -6.62 -11.04 -4.21
N ALA A 29 -6.24 -10.00 -4.97
CA ALA A 29 -6.07 -8.65 -4.44
C ALA A 29 -7.39 -8.06 -3.91
N MET A 30 -8.48 -8.25 -4.66
CA MET A 30 -9.83 -7.86 -4.26
C MET A 30 -10.28 -8.60 -3.00
N ASP A 31 -10.13 -9.93 -2.96
CA ASP A 31 -10.54 -10.74 -1.81
C ASP A 31 -9.70 -10.42 -0.58
N ASN A 32 -8.38 -10.25 -0.73
CA ASN A 32 -7.51 -9.86 0.38
C ASN A 32 -7.89 -8.52 1.01
N LYS A 33 -8.44 -7.58 0.24
CA LYS A 33 -8.81 -6.25 0.75
C LYS A 33 -10.24 -6.20 1.28
N PHE A 34 -11.19 -6.85 0.62
CA PHE A 34 -12.63 -6.61 0.82
C PHE A 34 -13.42 -7.82 1.36
N THR A 35 -12.81 -9.00 1.54
CA THR A 35 -13.46 -10.14 2.19
C THR A 35 -13.67 -9.87 3.70
N PRO A 36 -14.83 -10.25 4.30
CA PRO A 36 -15.92 -11.06 3.73
C PRO A 36 -17.07 -10.25 3.11
N SER A 37 -16.97 -8.93 3.02
CA SER A 37 -18.04 -8.11 2.44
C SER A 37 -18.20 -8.36 0.94
N ILE A 38 -17.08 -8.53 0.24
CA ILE A 38 -17.05 -8.82 -1.19
C ILE A 38 -16.17 -10.03 -1.43
N LYS A 39 -16.70 -10.96 -2.23
CA LYS A 39 -15.99 -12.16 -2.63
C LYS A 39 -15.95 -12.30 -4.14
N SER A 40 -14.80 -12.70 -4.66
CA SER A 40 -14.60 -12.94 -6.08
C SER A 40 -15.04 -14.36 -6.44
N LYS A 41 -15.63 -14.50 -7.63
CA LYS A 41 -16.01 -15.76 -8.26
C LYS A 41 -15.56 -15.74 -9.71
N ILE A 42 -15.34 -16.89 -10.34
CA ILE A 42 -14.85 -16.98 -11.71
C ILE A 42 -15.79 -17.82 -12.58
N VAL A 43 -16.07 -17.34 -13.78
CA VAL A 43 -16.55 -18.15 -14.90
C VAL A 43 -15.38 -18.35 -15.85
N LEU A 44 -15.02 -19.60 -16.07
CA LEU A 44 -13.83 -19.96 -16.83
C LEU A 44 -14.12 -19.95 -18.32
N LEU A 45 -13.22 -19.35 -19.10
CA LEU A 45 -13.14 -19.59 -20.54
C LEU A 45 -12.24 -20.79 -20.82
N ARG A 46 -12.87 -21.91 -21.18
CA ARG A 46 -12.19 -23.15 -21.55
C ARG A 46 -12.14 -23.27 -23.07
N LYS A 47 -11.01 -23.72 -23.59
CA LYS A 47 -10.95 -24.17 -24.98
C LYS A 47 -11.67 -25.50 -25.12
N ASP A 48 -12.40 -25.67 -26.22
CA ASP A 48 -13.08 -26.92 -26.55
C ASP A 48 -12.14 -28.15 -26.51
N ASP A 49 -10.88 -27.99 -26.91
CA ASP A 49 -9.87 -29.06 -27.00
C ASP A 49 -8.94 -29.18 -25.77
N SER A 50 -9.35 -28.66 -24.62
CA SER A 50 -8.50 -28.58 -23.42
C SER A 50 -8.79 -29.67 -22.39
N ASP A 51 -7.81 -30.54 -22.12
CA ASP A 51 -7.84 -31.54 -21.03
C ASP A 51 -7.50 -30.98 -19.64
N ILE A 52 -7.35 -29.66 -19.50
CA ILE A 52 -7.02 -29.01 -18.23
C ILE A 52 -8.16 -29.19 -17.22
N VAL A 53 -7.84 -29.79 -16.07
CA VAL A 53 -8.75 -29.92 -14.93
C VAL A 53 -8.60 -28.73 -13.98
N TYR A 54 -9.71 -28.06 -13.68
CA TYR A 54 -9.76 -26.92 -12.77
C TYR A 54 -10.28 -27.32 -11.38
N ASN A 55 -9.36 -27.50 -10.43
CA ASN A 55 -9.71 -27.79 -9.04
C ASN A 55 -9.82 -26.50 -8.22
N ASN A 56 -10.78 -25.63 -8.54
CA ASN A 56 -10.98 -24.37 -7.82
C ASN A 56 -12.45 -24.16 -7.43
N LYS A 57 -12.71 -24.11 -6.12
CA LYS A 57 -14.04 -23.91 -5.50
C LYS A 57 -14.71 -22.57 -5.82
N ASP A 58 -13.97 -21.61 -6.36
CA ASP A 58 -14.50 -20.30 -6.74
C ASP A 58 -14.95 -20.25 -8.20
N VAL A 59 -14.75 -21.34 -8.96
CA VAL A 59 -15.34 -21.57 -10.28
C VAL A 59 -16.85 -21.79 -10.13
N LEU A 60 -17.62 -20.98 -10.85
CA LEU A 60 -19.08 -21.05 -10.88
C LEU A 60 -19.62 -21.78 -12.10
N PHE A 61 -18.97 -21.59 -13.24
CA PHE A 61 -19.41 -22.08 -14.54
C PHE A 61 -18.22 -22.13 -15.51
N GLU A 62 -18.33 -22.92 -16.56
CA GLU A 62 -17.35 -22.99 -17.65
C GLU A 62 -18.04 -22.63 -18.97
N ILE A 63 -17.53 -21.61 -19.65
CA ILE A 63 -17.91 -21.30 -21.04
C ILE A 63 -16.92 -22.03 -21.94
N ILE A 64 -17.44 -22.81 -22.87
CA ILE A 64 -16.66 -23.50 -23.90
C ILE A 64 -16.55 -22.53 -25.08
N ASP A 65 -15.34 -22.15 -25.45
CA ASP A 65 -15.08 -21.02 -26.35
C ASP A 65 -15.88 -21.08 -27.66
N LYS A 66 -15.97 -22.25 -28.31
CA LYS A 66 -16.69 -22.47 -29.57
C LYS A 66 -18.19 -22.80 -29.42
N ASP A 67 -18.66 -23.10 -28.22
CA ASP A 67 -20.05 -23.46 -28.00
C ASP A 67 -20.90 -22.23 -27.65
N ARG A 68 -21.75 -21.80 -28.59
CA ARG A 68 -22.64 -20.66 -28.41
C ARG A 68 -23.65 -20.85 -27.26
N SER A 69 -24.17 -22.07 -27.03
CA SER A 69 -25.12 -22.31 -25.92
C SER A 69 -24.48 -22.01 -24.57
N SER A 70 -23.22 -22.41 -24.36
CA SER A 70 -22.52 -22.17 -23.09
C SER A 70 -22.43 -20.69 -22.69
N TYR A 71 -22.39 -19.74 -23.65
CA TYR A 71 -22.41 -18.30 -23.37
C TYR A 71 -23.77 -17.85 -22.82
N ILE A 72 -24.86 -18.37 -23.37
CA ILE A 72 -26.23 -18.03 -22.95
C ILE A 72 -26.50 -18.64 -21.56
N GLU A 73 -26.18 -19.92 -21.39
CA GLU A 73 -26.35 -20.65 -20.12
C GLU A 73 -25.55 -19.99 -18.97
N ALA A 74 -24.32 -19.56 -19.24
CA ALA A 74 -23.51 -18.85 -18.25
C ALA A 74 -24.17 -17.54 -17.79
N ALA A 75 -24.78 -16.78 -18.71
CA ALA A 75 -25.47 -15.53 -18.39
C ALA A 75 -26.72 -15.81 -17.53
N GLU A 76 -27.52 -16.80 -17.91
CA GLU A 76 -28.71 -17.22 -17.16
C GLU A 76 -28.35 -17.71 -15.75
N TYR A 77 -27.30 -18.54 -15.64
CA TYR A 77 -26.79 -19.02 -14.36
C TYR A 77 -26.35 -17.87 -13.46
N ILE A 78 -25.56 -16.91 -13.97
CA ILE A 78 -25.15 -15.70 -13.24
C ILE A 78 -26.37 -14.89 -12.77
N ASN A 79 -27.38 -14.73 -13.64
CA ASN A 79 -28.57 -13.95 -13.33
C ASN A 79 -29.36 -14.55 -12.17
N SER A 80 -29.45 -15.88 -12.11
CA SER A 80 -30.18 -16.63 -11.08
C SER A 80 -29.62 -16.42 -9.67
N ILE A 81 -28.32 -16.12 -9.53
CA ILE A 81 -27.67 -15.99 -8.22
C ILE A 81 -27.78 -14.54 -7.71
N LYS A 82 -28.69 -14.33 -6.75
CA LYS A 82 -28.95 -13.01 -6.13
C LYS A 82 -27.72 -12.37 -5.46
N LYS A 83 -26.78 -13.17 -4.97
CA LYS A 83 -25.52 -12.68 -4.36
C LYS A 83 -24.57 -12.05 -5.39
N ILE A 84 -24.67 -12.41 -6.68
CA ILE A 84 -23.84 -11.82 -7.73
C ILE A 84 -24.40 -10.44 -8.08
N LYS A 85 -23.52 -9.43 -7.97
CA LYS A 85 -23.87 -8.02 -8.14
C LYS A 85 -23.30 -7.39 -9.40
N LEU A 86 -22.17 -7.89 -9.90
CA LEU A 86 -21.47 -7.33 -11.06
C LEU A 86 -20.64 -8.40 -11.75
N VAL A 87 -20.47 -8.23 -13.07
CA VAL A 87 -19.61 -9.07 -13.92
C VAL A 87 -18.42 -8.24 -14.42
N CYS A 88 -17.20 -8.75 -14.24
CA CYS A 88 -15.95 -8.14 -14.70
C CYS A 88 -15.25 -9.06 -15.71
N ILE A 89 -15.28 -8.69 -16.98
CA ILE A 89 -14.75 -9.51 -18.07
C ILE A 89 -13.31 -9.10 -18.38
N GLN A 90 -12.43 -10.09 -18.45
CA GLN A 90 -11.05 -9.94 -18.91
C GLN A 90 -11.02 -10.25 -20.39
N HIS A 91 -10.88 -9.22 -21.23
CA HIS A 91 -11.05 -9.35 -22.67
C HIS A 91 -9.75 -9.32 -23.45
N GLU A 92 -9.57 -10.34 -24.29
CA GLU A 92 -8.62 -10.41 -25.40
C GLU A 92 -9.31 -11.07 -26.60
N PHE A 93 -9.02 -10.63 -27.82
CA PHE A 93 -9.73 -11.12 -29.01
C PHE A 93 -9.52 -12.62 -29.28
N GLY A 94 -8.44 -13.22 -28.76
CA GLY A 94 -8.10 -14.62 -28.99
C GLY A 94 -8.63 -15.63 -27.97
N ILE A 95 -9.40 -15.20 -26.94
CA ILE A 95 -9.87 -16.11 -25.87
C ILE A 95 -11.38 -16.40 -25.91
N PHE A 96 -12.15 -15.63 -26.69
CA PHE A 96 -13.57 -15.88 -26.94
C PHE A 96 -13.74 -16.46 -28.35
N GLY A 97 -14.76 -17.30 -28.54
CA GLY A 97 -15.02 -17.91 -29.85
C GLY A 97 -15.79 -17.02 -30.81
N GLY A 98 -15.88 -17.51 -32.04
CA GLY A 98 -16.35 -16.73 -33.19
C GLY A 98 -15.28 -15.78 -33.73
N GLU A 99 -15.61 -15.08 -34.80
CA GLU A 99 -14.72 -14.09 -35.39
C GLU A 99 -14.58 -12.88 -34.44
N TYR A 100 -13.36 -12.53 -34.05
CA TYR A 100 -13.05 -11.49 -33.07
C TYR A 100 -13.77 -11.63 -31.70
N GLY A 101 -14.16 -12.86 -31.32
CA GLY A 101 -14.83 -13.10 -30.04
C GLY A 101 -16.32 -12.73 -30.02
N GLU A 102 -16.97 -12.63 -31.19
CA GLU A 102 -18.37 -12.18 -31.31
C GLU A 102 -19.39 -12.97 -30.47
N LEU A 103 -19.09 -14.23 -30.09
CA LEU A 103 -19.98 -15.03 -29.24
C LEU A 103 -20.18 -14.42 -27.84
N LEU A 104 -19.24 -13.59 -27.38
CA LEU A 104 -19.40 -12.83 -26.13
C LEU A 104 -20.63 -11.91 -26.16
N ILE A 105 -21.06 -11.44 -27.34
CA ILE A 105 -22.25 -10.59 -27.48
C ILE A 105 -23.50 -11.34 -27.01
N ASP A 106 -23.58 -12.66 -27.23
CA ASP A 106 -24.74 -13.47 -26.81
C ASP A 106 -24.81 -13.60 -25.28
N PHE A 107 -23.67 -13.74 -24.60
CA PHE A 107 -23.59 -13.65 -23.13
C PHE A 107 -24.08 -12.26 -22.64
N LEU A 108 -23.58 -11.19 -23.25
CA LEU A 108 -23.89 -9.82 -22.82
C LEU A 108 -25.37 -9.46 -23.00
N LYS A 109 -25.98 -9.86 -24.13
CA LYS A 109 -27.42 -9.68 -24.40
C LYS A 109 -28.31 -10.31 -23.32
N ASN A 110 -27.87 -11.43 -22.76
CA ASN A 110 -28.61 -12.18 -21.75
C ASN A 110 -28.22 -11.84 -20.31
N THR A 111 -27.26 -10.93 -20.09
CA THR A 111 -26.81 -10.57 -18.73
C THR A 111 -27.58 -9.35 -18.20
N ILE A 112 -28.26 -9.49 -17.05
CA ILE A 112 -29.00 -8.37 -16.42
C ILE A 112 -28.18 -7.61 -15.37
N LYS A 113 -27.00 -8.12 -15.02
CA LYS A 113 -26.09 -7.51 -14.04
C LYS A 113 -25.24 -6.42 -14.72
N PRO A 114 -24.82 -5.36 -14.02
CA PRO A 114 -23.82 -4.43 -14.55
C PRO A 114 -22.56 -5.16 -15.01
N VAL A 115 -22.06 -4.80 -16.20
CA VAL A 115 -20.87 -5.42 -16.80
C VAL A 115 -19.76 -4.38 -16.94
N VAL A 116 -18.55 -4.77 -16.53
CA VAL A 116 -17.31 -4.03 -16.74
C VAL A 116 -16.39 -4.89 -17.60
N ILE A 117 -15.78 -4.32 -18.65
CA ILE A 117 -14.80 -5.02 -19.49
C ILE A 117 -13.42 -4.40 -19.31
N SER A 118 -12.42 -5.23 -18.98
CA SER A 118 -10.99 -4.89 -19.00
C SER A 118 -10.36 -5.37 -20.31
N PHE A 119 -9.97 -4.45 -21.18
CA PHE A 119 -9.28 -4.79 -22.43
C PHE A 119 -7.78 -5.00 -22.20
N HIS A 120 -7.32 -6.23 -22.45
CA HIS A 120 -5.89 -6.60 -22.49
C HIS A 120 -5.28 -6.38 -23.88
N SER A 121 -6.12 -6.25 -24.90
CA SER A 121 -5.75 -5.92 -26.28
C SER A 121 -6.74 -4.90 -26.87
N VAL A 122 -6.24 -3.86 -27.52
CA VAL A 122 -7.04 -2.90 -28.30
C VAL A 122 -6.31 -2.70 -29.62
N ILE A 123 -6.91 -3.17 -30.72
CA ILE A 123 -6.26 -3.24 -32.04
C ILE A 123 -6.52 -1.92 -32.79
N PRO A 124 -5.49 -1.19 -33.25
CA PRO A 124 -5.69 0.00 -34.06
C PRO A 124 -6.15 -0.37 -35.48
N ASN A 125 -6.77 0.58 -36.20
CA ASN A 125 -7.26 0.42 -37.57
C ASN A 125 -8.10 -0.86 -37.77
N PRO A 126 -9.18 -1.05 -37.00
CA PRO A 126 -9.99 -2.26 -37.10
C PRO A 126 -10.62 -2.38 -38.49
N ASP A 127 -10.71 -3.62 -38.98
CA ASP A 127 -11.59 -3.89 -40.12
C ASP A 127 -13.06 -3.67 -39.73
N LYS A 128 -13.95 -3.75 -40.72
CA LYS A 128 -15.39 -3.51 -40.52
C LYS A 128 -15.97 -4.44 -39.46
N LYS A 129 -15.62 -5.73 -39.48
CA LYS A 129 -16.18 -6.74 -38.59
C LYS A 129 -15.72 -6.52 -37.15
N LEU A 130 -14.42 -6.34 -36.93
CA LEU A 130 -13.84 -6.05 -35.62
C LEU A 130 -14.42 -4.77 -35.03
N LYS A 131 -14.61 -3.74 -35.85
CA LYS A 131 -15.27 -2.50 -35.43
C LYS A 131 -16.71 -2.75 -34.97
N GLU A 132 -17.49 -3.46 -35.76
CA GLU A 132 -18.88 -3.83 -35.43
C GLU A 132 -18.97 -4.67 -34.16
N VAL A 133 -18.07 -5.64 -33.96
CA VAL A 133 -18.03 -6.48 -32.75
C VAL A 133 -17.83 -5.61 -31.51
N VAL A 134 -16.80 -4.75 -31.48
CA VAL A 134 -16.52 -3.90 -30.32
C VAL A 134 -17.65 -2.89 -30.06
N GLN A 135 -18.24 -2.32 -31.11
CA GLN A 135 -19.42 -1.45 -30.99
C GLN A 135 -20.64 -2.18 -30.42
N ASN A 136 -20.84 -3.45 -30.79
CA ASN A 136 -21.91 -4.27 -30.25
C ASN A 136 -21.68 -4.65 -28.78
N LEU A 137 -20.43 -4.93 -28.37
CA LEU A 137 -20.09 -5.12 -26.95
C LEU A 137 -20.49 -3.88 -26.14
N ALA A 138 -20.15 -2.69 -26.64
CA ALA A 138 -20.36 -1.42 -25.95
C ALA A 138 -21.83 -1.08 -25.63
N LYS A 139 -22.79 -1.67 -26.36
CA LYS A 139 -24.23 -1.51 -26.09
C LYS A 139 -24.66 -2.07 -24.73
N TYR A 140 -23.92 -3.04 -24.18
CA TYR A 140 -24.29 -3.78 -22.97
C TYR A 140 -23.31 -3.55 -21.80
N VAL A 141 -22.26 -2.76 -22.00
CA VAL A 141 -21.19 -2.57 -21.02
C VAL A 141 -21.34 -1.24 -20.31
N SER A 142 -21.36 -1.28 -18.97
CA SER A 142 -21.47 -0.10 -18.13
C SER A 142 -20.17 0.70 -18.09
N HIS A 143 -19.02 0.02 -18.13
CA HIS A 143 -17.71 0.67 -18.00
C HIS A 143 -16.59 -0.12 -18.68
N PHE A 144 -15.68 0.57 -19.35
CA PHE A 144 -14.46 -0.01 -19.92
C PHE A 144 -13.23 0.34 -19.10
N ILE A 145 -12.32 -0.62 -18.98
CA ILE A 145 -11.01 -0.45 -18.37
C ILE A 145 -9.96 -0.75 -19.44
N VAL A 146 -8.99 0.15 -19.58
CA VAL A 146 -7.81 -0.03 -20.42
C VAL A 146 -6.55 0.23 -19.62
N MET A 147 -5.41 -0.28 -20.09
CA MET A 147 -4.12 -0.20 -19.37
C MET A 147 -3.10 0.75 -20.02
N SER A 148 -3.48 1.40 -21.12
CA SER A 148 -2.67 2.42 -21.81
C SER A 148 -3.54 3.61 -22.21
N LYS A 149 -2.94 4.80 -22.28
CA LYS A 149 -3.61 6.00 -22.79
C LYS A 149 -3.99 5.80 -24.25
N LYS A 150 -3.09 5.21 -25.04
CA LYS A 150 -3.35 4.91 -26.44
C LYS A 150 -4.56 3.99 -26.65
N GLY A 151 -4.81 3.08 -25.70
CA GLY A 151 -6.03 2.25 -25.72
C GLY A 151 -7.33 3.07 -25.61
N ILE A 152 -7.34 4.15 -24.82
CA ILE A 152 -8.48 5.08 -24.76
C ILE A 152 -8.69 5.74 -26.12
N ASP A 153 -7.61 6.27 -26.69
CA ASP A 153 -7.65 6.99 -27.98
C ASP A 153 -8.17 6.07 -29.09
N ILE A 154 -7.66 4.84 -29.18
CA ILE A 154 -8.11 3.87 -30.18
C ILE A 154 -9.61 3.55 -30.00
N LEU A 155 -10.08 3.27 -28.77
CA LEU A 155 -11.49 3.00 -28.52
C LEU A 155 -12.39 4.18 -28.93
N LYS A 156 -11.97 5.42 -28.66
CA LYS A 156 -12.74 6.61 -29.02
C LYS A 156 -12.70 6.91 -30.52
N GLU A 157 -11.51 6.94 -31.10
CA GLU A 157 -11.27 7.44 -32.46
C GLU A 157 -11.54 6.38 -33.54
N HIS A 158 -11.13 5.14 -33.31
CA HIS A 158 -11.24 4.09 -34.33
C HIS A 158 -12.55 3.32 -34.22
N TYR A 159 -13.00 3.08 -32.98
CA TYR A 159 -14.21 2.30 -32.69
C TYR A 159 -15.45 3.14 -32.39
N ASN A 160 -15.32 4.47 -32.19
CA ASN A 160 -16.42 5.38 -31.82
C ASN A 160 -17.13 5.00 -30.52
N ILE A 161 -16.37 4.63 -29.49
CA ILE A 161 -16.90 4.26 -28.17
C ILE A 161 -17.09 5.50 -27.30
N HIS A 162 -18.31 5.70 -26.80
CA HIS A 162 -18.70 6.83 -25.95
C HIS A 162 -18.96 6.44 -24.48
N ASN A 163 -18.91 5.15 -24.15
CA ASN A 163 -19.04 4.67 -22.78
C ASN A 163 -17.94 5.27 -21.88
N ALA A 164 -18.15 5.20 -20.56
CA ALA A 164 -17.11 5.57 -19.61
C ALA A 164 -15.90 4.63 -19.73
N ILE A 165 -14.71 5.21 -19.89
CA ILE A 165 -13.44 4.49 -20.01
C ILE A 165 -12.50 4.99 -18.91
N THR A 166 -11.93 4.07 -18.12
CA THR A 166 -10.93 4.41 -17.10
C THR A 166 -9.61 3.72 -17.40
N LEU A 167 -8.52 4.49 -17.28
CA LEU A 167 -7.17 3.96 -17.28
C LEU A 167 -6.87 3.35 -15.92
N ILE A 168 -6.72 2.02 -15.85
CA ILE A 168 -6.14 1.35 -14.69
C ILE A 168 -4.91 0.59 -15.18
N PRO A 169 -3.72 0.86 -14.63
CA PRO A 169 -2.50 0.18 -15.08
C PRO A 169 -2.56 -1.32 -14.83
N HIS A 170 -1.70 -2.07 -15.50
CA HIS A 170 -1.50 -3.48 -15.20
C HIS A 170 -1.05 -3.65 -13.74
N GLY A 171 -1.63 -4.62 -13.04
CA GLY A 171 -1.27 -4.94 -11.66
C GLY A 171 0.12 -5.55 -11.53
N THR A 172 0.83 -5.23 -10.45
CA THR A 172 2.19 -5.73 -10.15
C THR A 172 2.26 -6.22 -8.71
N PRO A 173 3.19 -7.13 -8.38
CA PRO A 173 3.40 -7.55 -7.00
C PRO A 173 3.84 -6.36 -6.16
N THR A 174 3.43 -6.34 -4.90
CA THR A 174 4.01 -5.41 -3.94
C THR A 174 5.44 -5.88 -3.67
N VAL A 175 6.42 -5.02 -3.89
CA VAL A 175 7.85 -5.29 -3.65
C VAL A 175 8.48 -4.05 -3.03
N ALA A 176 9.36 -4.24 -2.06
CA ALA A 176 10.09 -3.13 -1.43
C ALA A 176 11.20 -2.61 -2.34
N PHE A 177 11.49 -1.31 -2.27
CA PHE A 177 12.64 -0.74 -2.98
C PHE A 177 13.93 -1.18 -2.30
N GLN A 178 14.74 -1.97 -2.99
CA GLN A 178 15.98 -2.54 -2.46
C GLN A 178 17.10 -2.53 -3.49
N SER A 179 18.34 -2.50 -3.00
CA SER A 179 19.54 -2.64 -3.83
C SER A 179 19.62 -4.05 -4.43
N SER A 180 20.06 -4.15 -5.69
CA SER A 180 20.25 -5.44 -6.36
C SER A 180 21.38 -6.29 -5.75
N LYS A 181 22.29 -5.67 -4.97
CA LYS A 181 23.48 -6.34 -4.40
C LYS A 181 23.12 -7.58 -3.57
N LYS A 182 22.13 -7.46 -2.68
CA LYS A 182 21.71 -8.57 -1.80
C LYS A 182 21.23 -9.78 -2.61
N HIS A 183 20.36 -9.54 -3.59
CA HIS A 183 19.80 -10.59 -4.44
C HIS A 183 20.86 -11.23 -5.34
N LYS A 184 21.81 -10.44 -5.88
CA LYS A 184 22.94 -10.99 -6.63
C LYS A 184 23.82 -11.93 -5.81
N ILE A 185 24.04 -11.64 -4.53
CA ILE A 185 24.79 -12.52 -3.61
C ILE A 185 24.03 -13.84 -3.43
N ASN A 186 22.74 -13.77 -3.11
CA ASN A 186 21.88 -14.94 -2.93
C ASN A 186 21.87 -15.84 -4.19
N MET A 187 21.82 -15.22 -5.36
CA MET A 187 21.78 -15.91 -6.64
C MET A 187 23.16 -16.31 -7.19
N LYS A 188 24.25 -16.10 -6.45
CA LYS A 188 25.63 -16.38 -6.88
C LYS A 188 25.99 -15.72 -8.22
N LEU A 189 25.48 -14.50 -8.44
CA LEU A 189 25.74 -13.68 -9.64
C LEU A 189 26.98 -12.79 -9.48
N GLY A 190 27.55 -12.70 -8.28
CA GLY A 190 28.75 -11.92 -7.99
C GLY A 190 28.58 -10.43 -8.31
N ASN A 191 29.66 -9.81 -8.79
CA ASN A 191 29.70 -8.39 -9.19
C ASN A 191 29.27 -8.17 -10.65
N LYS A 192 28.53 -9.12 -11.25
CA LYS A 192 28.07 -8.97 -12.64
C LYS A 192 27.02 -7.86 -12.77
N ILE A 193 27.04 -7.20 -13.93
CA ILE A 193 25.98 -6.28 -14.34
C ILE A 193 24.92 -7.12 -15.05
N ILE A 194 23.73 -7.18 -14.47
CA ILE A 194 22.67 -8.08 -14.89
C ILE A 194 21.70 -7.34 -15.81
N LEU A 195 21.66 -7.77 -17.07
CA LEU A 195 20.56 -7.47 -17.97
C LEU A 195 19.57 -8.64 -17.87
N SER A 196 18.26 -8.39 -17.89
CA SER A 196 17.30 -9.50 -17.92
C SER A 196 16.09 -9.22 -18.78
N SER A 197 15.50 -10.28 -19.30
CA SER A 197 14.15 -10.28 -19.86
C SER A 197 13.45 -11.54 -19.38
N PHE A 198 12.16 -11.43 -19.05
CA PHE A 198 11.38 -12.61 -18.65
C PHE A 198 10.05 -12.76 -19.41
N GLY A 199 9.57 -14.00 -19.49
CA GLY A 199 8.28 -14.37 -20.05
C GLY A 199 8.39 -15.49 -21.09
N LEU A 200 7.26 -15.82 -21.72
CA LEU A 200 7.22 -16.88 -22.73
C LEU A 200 8.02 -16.49 -23.98
N ILE A 201 9.00 -17.33 -24.33
CA ILE A 201 9.92 -17.08 -25.44
C ILE A 201 9.21 -17.35 -26.78
N ASN A 202 9.32 -16.39 -27.70
CA ASN A 202 8.85 -16.47 -29.09
C ASN A 202 9.58 -15.45 -29.97
N LYS A 203 9.49 -15.63 -31.31
CA LYS A 203 10.16 -14.75 -32.30
C LYS A 203 9.76 -13.27 -32.18
N GLY A 204 8.52 -13.00 -31.74
CA GLY A 204 8.04 -11.64 -31.50
C GLY A 204 8.76 -10.92 -30.36
N LYS A 205 9.59 -11.60 -29.55
CA LYS A 205 10.39 -10.99 -28.48
C LYS A 205 11.67 -10.31 -28.96
N GLY A 206 12.16 -10.61 -30.16
CA GLY A 206 13.30 -9.89 -30.76
C GLY A 206 14.61 -9.94 -29.95
N TYR A 207 14.88 -11.06 -29.26
CA TYR A 207 16.07 -11.19 -28.40
C TYR A 207 17.38 -11.19 -29.20
N GLU A 208 17.33 -11.57 -30.47
CA GLU A 208 18.47 -11.60 -31.37
C GLU A 208 19.13 -10.22 -31.53
N TYR A 209 18.35 -9.14 -31.53
CA TYR A 209 18.88 -7.78 -31.65
C TYR A 209 19.59 -7.31 -30.37
N VAL A 210 19.18 -7.85 -29.22
CA VAL A 210 19.86 -7.60 -27.94
C VAL A 210 21.17 -8.37 -27.90
N ILE A 211 21.18 -9.63 -28.33
CA ILE A 211 22.40 -10.46 -28.41
C ILE A 211 23.41 -9.81 -29.37
N ASP A 212 22.98 -9.33 -30.54
CA ASP A 212 23.83 -8.61 -31.50
C ASP A 212 24.41 -7.30 -30.93
N ALA A 213 23.79 -6.72 -29.89
CA ALA A 213 24.27 -5.51 -29.23
C ALA A 213 25.40 -5.80 -28.23
N LEU A 214 25.45 -7.01 -27.66
CA LEU A 214 26.35 -7.36 -26.56
C LEU A 214 27.84 -7.30 -26.89
N PRO A 215 28.35 -7.66 -28.09
CA PRO A 215 29.78 -7.60 -28.36
C PRO A 215 30.38 -6.21 -28.12
N LYS A 216 29.65 -5.14 -28.47
CA LYS A 216 30.06 -3.76 -28.21
C LYS A 216 30.09 -3.42 -26.71
N VAL A 217 29.11 -3.93 -25.96
CA VAL A 217 28.99 -3.69 -24.52
C VAL A 217 30.07 -4.46 -23.75
N VAL A 218 30.22 -5.75 -24.04
CA VAL A 218 31.15 -6.68 -23.35
C VAL A 218 32.60 -6.27 -23.57
N LYS A 219 32.95 -5.69 -24.73
CA LYS A 219 34.28 -5.13 -24.99
C LYS A 219 34.68 -4.04 -23.98
N LEU A 220 33.72 -3.28 -23.46
CA LEU A 220 33.95 -2.23 -22.45
C LEU A 220 33.68 -2.73 -21.03
N TYR A 221 32.71 -3.62 -20.86
CA TYR A 221 32.25 -4.15 -19.58
C TYR A 221 32.11 -5.67 -19.65
N SER A 222 33.22 -6.39 -19.46
CA SER A 222 33.28 -7.85 -19.59
C SER A 222 32.42 -8.61 -18.57
N ASN A 223 32.08 -7.97 -17.45
CA ASN A 223 31.25 -8.54 -16.38
C ASN A 223 29.72 -8.43 -16.63
N VAL A 224 29.28 -8.03 -17.83
CA VAL A 224 27.85 -8.01 -18.20
C VAL A 224 27.33 -9.44 -18.42
N LEU A 225 26.14 -9.72 -17.90
CA LEU A 225 25.42 -10.98 -18.12
C LEU A 225 23.95 -10.72 -18.45
N PHE A 226 23.52 -11.19 -19.61
CA PHE A 226 22.13 -11.16 -20.05
C PHE A 226 21.41 -12.46 -19.71
N LEU A 227 20.40 -12.37 -18.84
CA LEU A 227 19.53 -13.45 -18.45
C LEU A 227 18.27 -13.46 -19.31
N ILE A 228 18.10 -14.52 -20.12
CA ILE A 228 16.88 -14.77 -20.87
C ILE A 228 16.05 -15.80 -20.09
N ILE A 229 15.00 -15.32 -19.43
CA ILE A 229 14.27 -16.07 -18.40
C ILE A 229 12.90 -16.50 -18.93
N GLY A 230 12.67 -17.80 -19.03
CA GLY A 230 11.36 -18.34 -19.39
C GLY A 230 11.40 -19.56 -20.30
N ALA A 231 10.31 -20.33 -20.24
CA ALA A 231 10.02 -21.40 -21.17
C ALA A 231 9.54 -20.85 -22.53
N THR A 232 9.63 -21.69 -23.57
CA THR A 232 9.04 -21.38 -24.87
C THR A 232 7.52 -21.45 -24.79
N HIS A 233 6.82 -20.54 -25.48
CA HIS A 233 5.37 -20.46 -25.40
C HIS A 233 4.71 -21.82 -25.69
N PRO A 234 3.79 -22.36 -24.86
CA PRO A 234 3.28 -23.73 -25.00
C PRO A 234 2.72 -24.04 -26.40
N VAL A 235 1.95 -23.10 -26.97
CA VAL A 235 1.40 -23.24 -28.34
C VAL A 235 2.50 -23.29 -29.41
N ILE A 236 3.56 -22.48 -29.26
CA ILE A 236 4.69 -22.49 -30.21
C ILE A 236 5.49 -23.77 -30.04
N LYS A 237 5.73 -24.21 -28.80
CA LYS A 237 6.42 -25.47 -28.53
C LYS A 237 5.66 -26.66 -29.14
N LYS A 238 4.33 -26.66 -29.09
CA LYS A 238 3.48 -27.68 -29.72
C LYS A 238 3.57 -27.67 -31.25
N ASN A 239 3.61 -26.48 -31.87
CA ASN A 239 3.52 -26.35 -33.33
C ASN A 239 4.89 -26.33 -34.04
N GLU A 240 5.90 -25.73 -33.41
CA GLU A 240 7.21 -25.41 -33.99
C GLU A 240 8.40 -25.94 -33.16
N GLY A 241 8.16 -26.51 -31.98
CA GLY A 241 9.23 -26.94 -31.07
C GLY A 241 10.03 -25.77 -30.46
N GLU A 242 11.35 -25.92 -30.35
CA GLU A 242 12.26 -24.94 -29.72
C GLU A 242 13.07 -24.12 -30.76
N VAL A 243 12.63 -24.07 -32.02
CA VAL A 243 13.38 -23.50 -33.17
C VAL A 243 13.97 -22.12 -32.87
N TYR A 244 13.17 -21.20 -32.31
CA TYR A 244 13.65 -19.86 -32.02
C TYR A 244 14.68 -19.83 -30.88
N ARG A 245 14.56 -20.69 -29.86
CA ARG A 245 15.56 -20.76 -28.77
C ARG A 245 16.88 -21.32 -29.28
N GLU A 246 16.84 -22.37 -30.09
CA GLU A 246 18.05 -22.95 -30.68
C GLU A 246 18.74 -21.96 -31.63
N PHE A 247 17.96 -21.17 -32.38
CA PHE A 247 18.50 -20.03 -33.14
C PHE A 247 19.24 -19.02 -32.25
N LEU A 248 18.67 -18.63 -31.11
CA LEU A 248 19.33 -17.71 -30.17
C LEU A 248 20.62 -18.32 -29.59
N LYS A 249 20.61 -19.60 -29.20
CA LYS A 249 21.81 -20.30 -28.69
C LYS A 249 22.92 -20.35 -29.74
N LYS A 250 22.57 -20.66 -31.00
CA LYS A 250 23.53 -20.65 -32.10
C LYS A 250 24.16 -19.27 -32.26
N LYS A 251 23.36 -18.21 -32.27
CA LYS A 251 23.85 -16.83 -32.34
C LYS A 251 24.77 -16.45 -31.17
N VAL A 252 24.48 -16.91 -29.95
CA VAL A 252 25.37 -16.72 -28.79
C VAL A 252 26.73 -17.39 -29.01
N ASN A 253 26.75 -18.59 -29.59
CA ASN A 253 28.00 -19.28 -29.91
C ASN A 253 28.76 -18.58 -31.05
N ASP A 254 28.07 -18.20 -32.12
CA ASP A 254 28.67 -17.54 -33.28
C ASP A 254 29.31 -16.18 -32.95
N LEU A 255 28.91 -15.56 -31.82
CA LEU A 255 29.41 -14.27 -31.32
C LEU A 255 30.34 -14.39 -30.10
N ASP A 256 30.69 -15.61 -29.67
CA ASP A 256 31.51 -15.87 -28.48
C ASP A 256 30.98 -15.23 -27.18
N LEU A 257 29.65 -15.32 -26.95
CA LEU A 257 28.96 -14.70 -25.82
C LEU A 257 28.50 -15.70 -24.74
N GLN A 258 29.07 -16.91 -24.70
CA GLN A 258 28.64 -18.00 -23.81
C GLN A 258 28.75 -17.64 -22.31
N ASP A 259 29.72 -16.79 -21.94
CA ASP A 259 29.89 -16.30 -20.56
C ASP A 259 29.01 -15.07 -20.21
N ASN A 260 28.43 -14.45 -21.24
CA ASN A 260 27.67 -13.21 -21.18
C ASN A 260 26.17 -13.39 -21.43
N VAL A 261 25.71 -14.56 -21.88
CA VAL A 261 24.28 -14.87 -22.06
C VAL A 261 23.93 -16.17 -21.37
N ARG A 262 22.89 -16.16 -20.53
CA ARG A 262 22.39 -17.35 -19.82
C ARG A 262 20.89 -17.52 -20.02
N PHE A 263 20.49 -18.71 -20.48
CA PHE A 263 19.10 -19.10 -20.62
C PHE A 263 18.61 -19.80 -19.34
N ILE A 264 17.54 -19.27 -18.73
CA ILE A 264 16.84 -19.93 -17.62
C ILE A 264 15.56 -20.54 -18.18
N ASN A 265 15.67 -21.80 -18.63
CA ASN A 265 14.60 -22.49 -19.36
C ASN A 265 13.56 -23.15 -18.42
N LYS A 266 12.85 -22.33 -17.65
CA LYS A 266 11.78 -22.78 -16.76
C LYS A 266 10.59 -21.83 -16.82
N TYR A 267 9.39 -22.38 -16.63
CA TYR A 267 8.26 -21.56 -16.20
C TYR A 267 8.46 -21.30 -14.71
N LEU A 268 8.70 -20.05 -14.35
CA LEU A 268 8.99 -19.65 -12.98
C LEU A 268 7.71 -19.23 -12.26
N ASP A 269 7.64 -19.51 -10.97
CA ASP A 269 6.62 -18.93 -10.12
C ASP A 269 6.91 -17.45 -9.84
N LEU A 270 5.99 -16.80 -9.12
CA LEU A 270 6.08 -15.37 -8.86
C LEU A 270 7.28 -15.00 -7.98
N GLU A 271 7.62 -15.84 -7.01
CA GLU A 271 8.70 -15.57 -6.04
C GLU A 271 10.06 -15.61 -6.76
N ASP A 272 10.27 -16.62 -7.59
CA ASP A 272 11.45 -16.73 -8.45
C ASP A 272 11.56 -15.54 -9.41
N ILE A 273 10.46 -15.15 -10.07
CA ILE A 273 10.46 -13.98 -10.97
C ILE A 273 10.89 -12.71 -10.22
N ILE A 274 10.35 -12.49 -9.03
CA ILE A 274 10.70 -11.32 -8.22
C ILE A 274 12.18 -11.35 -7.83
N GLU A 275 12.72 -12.50 -7.44
CA GLU A 275 14.15 -12.61 -7.08
C GLU A 275 15.06 -12.26 -8.27
N TYR A 276 14.78 -12.79 -9.47
CA TYR A 276 15.51 -12.42 -10.68
C TYR A 276 15.38 -10.93 -11.02
N LEU A 277 14.19 -10.36 -10.88
CA LEU A 277 13.96 -8.94 -11.13
C LEU A 277 14.72 -8.08 -10.12
N LEU A 278 14.74 -8.43 -8.84
CA LEU A 278 15.48 -7.68 -7.82
C LEU A 278 17.00 -7.80 -8.02
N ALA A 279 17.50 -8.90 -8.59
CA ALA A 279 18.91 -9.04 -8.98
C ALA A 279 19.28 -8.29 -10.29
N THR A 280 18.29 -7.86 -11.06
CA THR A 280 18.49 -7.17 -12.34
C THR A 280 18.96 -5.73 -12.15
N ASP A 281 19.83 -5.25 -13.04
CA ASP A 281 20.22 -3.83 -13.14
C ASP A 281 19.47 -3.12 -14.24
N ILE A 282 19.33 -3.75 -15.40
CA ILE A 282 18.64 -3.20 -16.57
C ILE A 282 17.68 -4.25 -17.12
N TYR A 283 16.42 -3.89 -17.26
CA TYR A 283 15.40 -4.75 -17.81
C TYR A 283 15.23 -4.50 -19.31
N ILE A 284 15.25 -5.57 -20.11
CA ILE A 284 15.18 -5.50 -21.57
C ILE A 284 13.82 -5.98 -22.07
N SER A 285 13.15 -5.12 -22.83
CA SER A 285 11.86 -5.36 -23.46
C SER A 285 11.96 -5.12 -24.98
N SER A 286 12.46 -6.11 -25.72
CA SER A 286 12.79 -6.01 -27.15
C SER A 286 11.66 -6.43 -28.11
N GLY A 287 10.41 -6.43 -27.64
CA GLY A 287 9.25 -6.90 -28.40
C GLY A 287 9.08 -6.20 -29.74
N LEU A 288 8.65 -6.92 -30.78
CA LEU A 288 8.59 -6.41 -32.15
C LEU A 288 7.21 -5.90 -32.58
N ASN A 289 6.18 -6.10 -31.76
CA ASN A 289 4.82 -5.64 -32.07
C ASN A 289 4.62 -4.17 -31.62
N PRO A 290 4.53 -3.20 -32.54
CA PRO A 290 4.31 -1.79 -32.18
C PRO A 290 2.95 -1.55 -31.52
N ASP A 291 1.95 -2.38 -31.82
CA ASP A 291 0.58 -2.22 -31.38
C ASP A 291 0.31 -2.79 -29.99
N GLN A 292 1.33 -3.34 -29.32
CA GLN A 292 1.19 -3.87 -27.97
C GLN A 292 0.76 -2.76 -26.98
N ILE A 293 -0.46 -2.87 -26.47
CA ILE A 293 -1.07 -1.88 -25.57
C ILE A 293 -0.86 -2.15 -24.07
N VAL A 294 -0.27 -3.30 -23.72
CA VAL A 294 0.10 -3.62 -22.34
C VAL A 294 1.25 -4.64 -22.31
N SER A 295 2.16 -4.49 -21.34
CA SER A 295 3.23 -5.45 -21.08
C SER A 295 3.37 -5.65 -19.57
N GLY A 296 2.84 -6.77 -19.06
CA GLY A 296 2.95 -7.10 -17.64
C GLY A 296 4.41 -7.24 -17.20
N THR A 297 5.29 -7.80 -18.04
CA THR A 297 6.69 -8.02 -17.68
C THR A 297 7.48 -6.71 -17.54
N LEU A 298 7.18 -5.73 -18.40
CA LEU A 298 7.73 -4.37 -18.27
C LEU A 298 7.22 -3.68 -17.00
N SER A 299 5.92 -3.78 -16.70
CA SER A 299 5.35 -3.22 -15.47
C SER A 299 5.97 -3.84 -14.21
N TYR A 300 6.18 -5.15 -14.18
CA TYR A 300 6.80 -5.86 -13.06
C TYR A 300 8.24 -5.38 -12.82
N ALA A 301 9.03 -5.26 -13.88
CA ALA A 301 10.42 -4.81 -13.77
C ALA A 301 10.53 -3.37 -13.26
N MET A 302 9.71 -2.46 -13.80
CA MET A 302 9.64 -1.08 -13.31
C MET A 302 9.14 -1.03 -11.85
N SER A 303 8.20 -1.90 -11.47
CA SER A 303 7.72 -2.06 -10.09
C SER A 303 8.80 -2.56 -9.14
N CYS A 304 9.75 -3.36 -9.61
CA CYS A 304 10.94 -3.71 -8.84
C CYS A 304 11.97 -2.57 -8.79
N GLY A 305 11.72 -1.42 -9.44
CA GLY A 305 12.66 -0.32 -9.54
C GLY A 305 13.81 -0.58 -10.52
N ARG A 306 13.63 -1.45 -11.52
CA ARG A 306 14.66 -1.75 -12.52
C ARG A 306 14.53 -0.82 -13.72
N VAL A 307 15.67 -0.36 -14.25
CA VAL A 307 15.69 0.57 -15.39
C VAL A 307 15.32 -0.17 -16.68
N PRO A 308 14.23 0.18 -17.36
CA PRO A 308 13.84 -0.46 -18.62
C PRO A 308 14.57 0.14 -19.83
N ILE A 309 14.98 -0.74 -20.75
CA ILE A 309 15.23 -0.43 -22.16
C ILE A 309 14.20 -1.20 -22.97
N SER A 310 13.36 -0.48 -23.72
CA SER A 310 12.27 -1.11 -24.49
C SER A 310 12.26 -0.65 -25.94
N THR A 311 11.78 -1.49 -26.84
CA THR A 311 11.28 -1.02 -28.14
C THR A 311 10.06 -0.10 -27.95
N PRO A 312 9.81 0.85 -28.87
CA PRO A 312 8.80 1.89 -28.69
C PRO A 312 7.41 1.42 -29.14
N PHE A 313 6.91 0.31 -28.58
CA PHE A 313 5.50 -0.08 -28.70
C PHE A 313 4.61 0.84 -27.85
N ASN A 314 3.30 0.84 -28.12
CA ASN A 314 2.35 1.80 -27.53
C ASN A 314 2.46 1.92 -26.00
N HIS A 315 2.42 0.81 -25.26
CA HIS A 315 2.54 0.87 -23.80
C HIS A 315 3.93 1.32 -23.30
N ALA A 316 5.02 0.97 -24.00
CA ALA A 316 6.36 1.46 -23.63
C ALA A 316 6.46 2.99 -23.79
N LYS A 317 5.89 3.55 -24.86
CA LYS A 317 5.84 5.01 -25.08
C LYS A 317 5.05 5.74 -23.99
N ASP A 318 3.99 5.12 -23.46
CA ASP A 318 3.16 5.71 -22.41
C ASP A 318 3.89 5.82 -21.06
N ILE A 319 4.74 4.84 -20.72
CA ILE A 319 5.32 4.71 -19.39
C ILE A 319 6.82 5.05 -19.33
N ILE A 320 7.58 4.90 -20.42
CA ILE A 320 9.01 5.19 -20.46
C ILE A 320 9.24 6.63 -20.94
N THR A 321 9.78 7.46 -20.06
CA THR A 321 10.26 8.82 -20.34
C THR A 321 11.77 8.88 -20.14
N PRO A 322 12.48 9.97 -20.53
CA PRO A 322 13.91 10.12 -20.26
C PRO A 322 14.29 10.00 -18.77
N GLU A 323 13.33 10.22 -17.88
CA GLU A 323 13.49 10.08 -16.43
C GLU A 323 13.19 8.66 -15.91
N ARG A 324 12.75 7.74 -16.76
CA ARG A 324 12.34 6.37 -16.39
C ARG A 324 12.94 5.26 -17.27
N GLY A 325 13.83 5.57 -18.20
CA GLY A 325 14.51 4.57 -19.03
C GLY A 325 14.75 5.05 -20.45
N PHE A 326 14.97 4.11 -21.37
CA PHE A 326 15.28 4.41 -22.76
C PHE A 326 14.43 3.60 -23.74
N LEU A 327 14.13 4.22 -24.88
CA LEU A 327 13.49 3.57 -26.01
C LEU A 327 14.54 3.23 -27.09
N ALA A 328 14.76 1.95 -27.34
CA ALA A 328 15.64 1.44 -28.40
C ALA A 328 14.83 1.18 -29.68
N LYS A 329 15.38 1.43 -30.87
CA LYS A 329 14.64 1.28 -32.13
C LYS A 329 14.33 -0.21 -32.41
N PHE A 330 13.22 -0.47 -33.10
CA PHE A 330 12.89 -1.83 -33.53
C PHE A 330 13.99 -2.39 -34.45
N LYS A 331 14.38 -3.64 -34.20
CA LYS A 331 15.36 -4.36 -35.02
C LYS A 331 16.73 -3.68 -35.14
N ASP A 332 17.14 -2.92 -34.11
CA ASP A 332 18.39 -2.13 -34.13
C ASP A 332 19.25 -2.40 -32.90
N SER A 333 20.26 -3.26 -33.07
CA SER A 333 21.22 -3.62 -32.02
C SER A 333 22.08 -2.44 -31.55
N ASN A 334 22.33 -1.44 -32.41
CA ASN A 334 23.13 -0.27 -32.02
C ASN A 334 22.41 0.55 -30.97
N SER A 335 21.12 0.83 -31.16
CA SER A 335 20.33 1.58 -30.18
C SER A 335 20.23 0.88 -28.81
N PHE A 336 20.23 -0.46 -28.76
CA PHE A 336 20.33 -1.21 -27.51
C PHE A 336 21.71 -1.02 -26.86
N SER A 337 22.80 -1.15 -27.64
CA SER A 337 24.16 -0.99 -27.09
C SER A 337 24.39 0.40 -26.50
N GLU A 338 23.93 1.46 -27.17
CA GLU A 338 24.04 2.84 -26.71
C GLU A 338 23.27 3.07 -25.41
N ALA A 339 22.02 2.58 -25.34
CA ALA A 339 21.20 2.72 -24.14
C ALA A 339 21.77 1.95 -22.94
N ILE A 340 22.30 0.74 -23.18
CA ILE A 340 22.96 -0.07 -22.13
C ILE A 340 24.20 0.67 -21.60
N LEU A 341 25.09 1.12 -22.48
CA LEU A 341 26.32 1.82 -22.10
C LEU A 341 26.05 3.12 -21.36
N LYS A 342 25.03 3.87 -21.78
CA LYS A 342 24.61 5.11 -21.10
C LYS A 342 24.18 4.89 -19.65
N ILE A 343 23.45 3.80 -19.37
CA ILE A 343 23.05 3.47 -17.99
C ILE A 343 24.23 2.96 -17.18
N ILE A 344 25.07 2.09 -17.76
CA ILE A 344 26.17 1.44 -17.03
C ILE A 344 27.27 2.45 -16.66
N SER A 345 27.54 3.43 -17.52
CA SER A 345 28.62 4.41 -17.33
C SER A 345 28.32 5.50 -16.28
N ASP A 346 27.05 5.68 -15.88
CA ASP A 346 26.65 6.70 -14.91
C ASP A 346 25.77 6.10 -13.80
N SER A 347 26.38 5.85 -12.63
CA SER A 347 25.69 5.30 -11.47
C SER A 347 24.63 6.23 -10.89
N ASN A 348 24.84 7.56 -10.98
CA ASN A 348 23.90 8.55 -10.47
C ASN A 348 22.64 8.60 -11.34
N LEU A 349 22.82 8.58 -12.67
CA LEU A 349 21.74 8.43 -13.63
C LEU A 349 20.96 7.15 -13.35
N LYS A 350 21.65 6.00 -13.24
CA LYS A 350 21.00 4.71 -12.97
C LYS A 350 20.14 4.78 -11.70
N THR A 351 20.68 5.21 -10.57
CA THR A 351 19.93 5.29 -9.31
C THR A 351 18.74 6.23 -9.41
N ARG A 352 18.87 7.36 -10.13
CA ARG A 352 17.73 8.26 -10.39
C ARG A 352 16.62 7.57 -11.20
N LEU A 353 16.98 6.87 -12.29
CA LEU A 353 16.04 6.13 -13.12
C LEU A 353 15.33 5.02 -12.33
N GLU A 354 16.06 4.26 -11.51
CA GLU A 354 15.52 3.20 -10.64
C GLU A 354 14.45 3.75 -9.67
N LYS A 355 14.78 4.85 -8.97
CA LYS A 355 13.86 5.53 -8.06
C LYS A 355 12.61 6.03 -8.78
N ASN A 356 12.77 6.63 -9.95
CA ASN A 356 11.65 7.14 -10.74
C ASN A 356 10.74 6.02 -11.25
N CYS A 357 11.30 4.88 -11.67
CA CYS A 357 10.53 3.69 -12.06
C CYS A 357 9.71 3.15 -10.89
N TYR A 358 10.36 2.96 -9.74
CA TYR A 358 9.71 2.43 -8.53
C TYR A 358 8.57 3.34 -8.06
N SER A 359 8.84 4.65 -7.96
CA SER A 359 7.87 5.67 -7.56
C SER A 359 6.65 5.72 -8.48
N TYR A 360 6.87 5.72 -9.80
CA TYR A 360 5.79 5.78 -10.80
C TYR A 360 4.85 4.57 -10.73
N THR A 361 5.39 3.39 -10.44
CA THR A 361 4.66 2.12 -10.45
C THR A 361 4.03 1.77 -9.11
N ARG A 362 4.11 2.63 -8.07
CA ARG A 362 3.41 2.33 -6.80
C ARG A 362 1.90 2.29 -6.93
N SER A 363 1.30 3.03 -7.86
CA SER A 363 -0.13 2.89 -8.18
C SER A 363 -0.45 1.59 -8.93
N PHE A 364 0.56 0.86 -9.41
CA PHE A 364 0.40 -0.37 -10.20
C PHE A 364 0.38 -1.60 -9.29
N ILE A 365 0.70 -1.50 -8.00
CA ILE A 365 0.68 -2.67 -7.13
C ILE A 365 -0.76 -3.20 -6.99
N TRP A 366 -0.89 -4.52 -6.89
CA TRP A 366 -2.18 -5.20 -6.85
C TRP A 366 -3.19 -4.62 -5.83
N PRO A 367 -2.82 -4.28 -4.59
CA PRO A 367 -3.74 -3.62 -3.65
C PRO A 367 -4.34 -2.29 -4.13
N ASN A 368 -3.56 -1.49 -4.87
CA ASN A 368 -3.97 -0.18 -5.39
C ASN A 368 -4.77 -0.34 -6.70
N VAL A 369 -4.41 -1.32 -7.53
CA VAL A 369 -5.22 -1.70 -8.70
C VAL A 369 -6.58 -2.24 -8.25
N ALA A 370 -6.63 -3.13 -7.25
CA ALA A 370 -7.86 -3.61 -6.66
C ALA A 370 -8.72 -2.47 -6.09
N MET A 371 -8.10 -1.48 -5.43
CA MET A 371 -8.82 -0.29 -4.96
C MET A 371 -9.43 0.49 -6.14
N SER A 372 -8.68 0.66 -7.22
CA SER A 372 -9.13 1.40 -8.41
C SER A 372 -10.31 0.68 -9.10
N TYR A 373 -10.25 -0.65 -9.23
CA TYR A 373 -11.37 -1.46 -9.70
C TYR A 373 -12.57 -1.35 -8.75
N PHE A 374 -12.34 -1.43 -7.45
CA PHE A 374 -13.38 -1.31 -6.44
C PHE A 374 -14.10 0.04 -6.49
N GLN A 375 -13.42 1.15 -6.77
CA GLN A 375 -14.06 2.46 -6.93
C GLN A 375 -15.02 2.48 -8.12
N ILE A 376 -14.67 1.83 -9.24
CA ILE A 376 -15.58 1.66 -10.38
C ILE A 376 -16.78 0.82 -9.94
N PHE A 377 -16.54 -0.34 -9.33
CA PHE A 377 -17.62 -1.22 -8.86
C PHE A 377 -18.55 -0.54 -7.87
N TYR A 378 -18.00 0.24 -6.93
CA TYR A 378 -18.74 1.02 -5.95
C TYR A 378 -19.61 2.11 -6.59
N SER A 379 -19.12 2.76 -7.65
CA SER A 379 -19.90 3.75 -8.41
C SER A 379 -21.12 3.12 -9.09
N LEU A 380 -21.00 1.87 -9.54
CA LEU A 380 -22.07 1.07 -10.15
C LEU A 380 -22.98 0.40 -9.11
N LEU A 381 -22.48 0.18 -7.89
CA LEU A 381 -23.17 -0.55 -6.82
C LEU A 381 -23.13 0.24 -5.49
N PRO A 382 -23.93 1.31 -5.32
CA PRO A 382 -23.95 2.04 -4.05
C PRO A 382 -24.28 1.19 -2.82
N GLU A 383 -24.91 0.04 -2.99
CA GLU A 383 -25.25 -0.92 -1.93
C GLU A 383 -24.04 -1.60 -1.26
N ILE A 384 -22.86 -1.62 -1.90
CA ILE A 384 -21.61 -2.10 -1.28
C ILE A 384 -20.94 -1.03 -0.38
N LYS A 385 -21.60 0.11 -0.13
CA LYS A 385 -21.09 1.25 0.64
C LYS A 385 -20.55 0.94 2.03
N ASN A 386 -21.13 -0.04 2.70
CA ASN A 386 -20.80 -0.36 4.08
C ASN A 386 -19.81 -1.52 4.20
N TYR A 387 -18.89 -1.72 3.25
CA TYR A 387 -17.93 -2.83 3.30
C TYR A 387 -17.03 -2.78 4.56
N VAL A 388 -16.69 -3.97 5.06
CA VAL A 388 -15.70 -4.17 6.11
C VAL A 388 -14.36 -4.46 5.43
N LEU A 389 -13.36 -3.63 5.72
CA LEU A 389 -11.99 -3.93 5.31
C LEU A 389 -11.44 -5.07 6.16
N LYS A 390 -10.72 -5.98 5.51
CA LYS A 390 -9.84 -6.90 6.22
C LYS A 390 -8.66 -6.10 6.77
N LEU A 391 -8.60 -5.95 8.08
CA LEU A 391 -7.49 -5.24 8.72
C LEU A 391 -6.19 -6.04 8.53
N PRO A 392 -5.08 -5.41 8.12
CA PRO A 392 -3.81 -6.09 8.01
C PRO A 392 -3.36 -6.70 9.34
N LYS A 393 -2.52 -7.75 9.24
CA LYS A 393 -1.81 -8.29 10.41
C LYS A 393 -0.87 -7.22 10.97
N ILE A 394 -0.71 -7.22 12.29
CA ILE A 394 0.24 -6.35 12.97
C ILE A 394 1.64 -6.93 12.71
N LYS A 395 2.54 -6.09 12.22
CA LYS A 395 3.92 -6.43 11.87
C LYS A 395 4.86 -5.43 12.54
N PHE A 396 5.93 -5.93 13.15
CA PHE A 396 6.97 -5.10 13.79
C PHE A 396 8.24 -5.03 12.94
N ASP A 397 8.26 -5.68 11.78
CA ASP A 397 9.41 -5.83 10.90
C ASP A 397 10.09 -4.49 10.60
N HIS A 398 9.35 -3.46 10.16
CA HIS A 398 9.93 -2.14 9.91
C HIS A 398 10.26 -1.35 11.18
N LEU A 399 9.52 -1.54 12.27
CA LEU A 399 9.87 -0.94 13.57
C LEU A 399 11.25 -1.45 14.03
N LEU A 400 11.49 -2.76 13.89
CA LEU A 400 12.79 -3.38 14.18
C LEU A 400 13.87 -2.88 13.22
N ASN A 401 13.55 -2.73 11.93
CA ASN A 401 14.48 -2.19 10.94
C ASN A 401 14.92 -0.76 11.28
N LEU A 402 14.03 0.09 11.83
CA LEU A 402 14.34 1.44 12.29
C LEU A 402 15.00 1.49 13.69
N THR A 403 15.19 0.34 14.35
CA THR A 403 15.67 0.30 15.73
C THR A 403 16.99 -0.44 15.83
N ASP A 404 18.04 0.27 16.22
CA ASP A 404 19.33 -0.33 16.53
C ASP A 404 19.46 -0.62 18.03
N ASP A 405 20.67 -0.86 18.52
CA ASP A 405 20.91 -1.19 19.94
C ASP A 405 20.73 -0.01 20.90
N PHE A 406 20.65 1.22 20.40
CA PHE A 406 20.48 2.42 21.20
C PHE A 406 19.02 2.90 21.23
N GLY A 407 18.37 3.00 20.08
CA GLY A 407 17.01 3.54 19.99
C GLY A 407 16.45 3.50 18.58
N MET A 408 15.31 4.18 18.39
CA MET A 408 14.66 4.31 17.10
C MET A 408 15.23 5.48 16.31
N ILE A 409 15.71 5.20 15.09
CA ILE A 409 16.19 6.17 14.11
C ILE A 409 14.99 6.94 13.53
N GLN A 410 15.14 8.25 13.37
CA GLN A 410 14.03 9.15 13.02
C GLN A 410 13.51 8.92 11.58
N PHE A 411 14.40 8.93 10.60
CA PHE A 411 14.01 8.92 9.18
C PHE A 411 14.46 7.65 8.44
N ALA A 412 13.84 7.44 7.28
CA ALA A 412 14.23 6.42 6.33
C ALA A 412 14.28 7.01 4.92
N ASN A 413 15.21 6.53 4.10
CA ASN A 413 15.19 6.73 2.66
C ASN A 413 14.48 5.52 2.04
N TYR A 414 13.22 5.72 1.62
CA TYR A 414 12.29 4.62 1.36
C TYR A 414 12.14 3.72 2.60
N THR A 415 12.72 2.54 2.58
CA THR A 415 12.66 1.53 3.65
C THR A 415 13.97 1.41 4.42
N SER A 416 15.05 2.04 3.97
CA SER A 416 16.36 1.96 4.62
C SER A 416 16.50 3.06 5.67
N PRO A 417 16.86 2.74 6.92
CA PRO A 417 17.07 3.76 7.96
C PRO A 417 18.11 4.79 7.54
N ASP A 418 17.84 6.07 7.78
CA ASP A 418 18.80 7.16 7.58
C ASP A 418 19.54 7.43 8.90
N ILE A 419 20.65 6.74 9.11
CA ILE A 419 21.43 6.84 10.36
C ILE A 419 21.88 8.27 10.67
N ASN A 420 22.08 9.11 9.65
CA ASN A 420 22.51 10.49 9.83
C ASN A 420 21.39 11.38 10.40
N SER A 421 20.14 10.92 10.37
CA SER A 421 19.04 11.60 11.03
C SER A 421 19.11 11.51 12.55
N GLY A 422 19.90 10.58 13.11
CA GLY A 422 19.98 10.35 14.55
C GLY A 422 18.66 9.85 15.14
N TYR A 423 18.42 10.22 16.39
CA TYR A 423 17.30 9.74 17.20
C TYR A 423 16.56 10.92 17.81
N THR A 424 15.24 10.76 17.97
CA THR A 424 14.44 11.74 18.69
C THR A 424 13.63 11.15 19.83
N LEU A 425 13.47 11.94 20.89
CA LEU A 425 12.66 11.62 22.06
C LEU A 425 11.21 11.33 21.67
N ASP A 426 10.66 12.12 20.75
CA ASP A 426 9.26 11.98 20.36
C ASP A 426 8.99 10.64 19.65
N ASP A 427 9.86 10.20 18.73
CA ASP A 427 9.71 8.90 18.05
C ASP A 427 9.98 7.73 18.99
N ASN A 428 11.00 7.81 19.85
CA ASN A 428 11.26 6.78 20.86
C ASN A 428 10.11 6.69 21.88
N ALA A 429 9.50 7.81 22.26
CA ALA A 429 8.31 7.83 23.13
C ALA A 429 7.09 7.21 22.45
N ARG A 430 6.84 7.52 21.17
CA ARG A 430 5.77 6.87 20.39
C ARG A 430 6.02 5.36 20.28
N ALA A 431 7.26 4.95 20.00
CA ALA A 431 7.63 3.55 19.86
C ALA A 431 7.45 2.78 21.17
N LEU A 432 7.81 3.39 22.30
CA LEU A 432 7.51 2.89 23.65
C LEU A 432 6.01 2.68 23.84
N LEU A 433 5.17 3.67 23.51
CA LEU A 433 3.71 3.55 23.59
C LEU A 433 3.17 2.38 22.75
N ALA A 434 3.64 2.22 21.51
CA ALA A 434 3.20 1.14 20.64
C ALA A 434 3.59 -0.24 21.20
N CYS A 435 4.82 -0.39 21.70
CA CYS A 435 5.27 -1.64 22.30
C CYS A 435 4.51 -1.96 23.60
N CYS A 436 4.24 -0.95 24.44
CA CYS A 436 3.38 -1.08 25.63
C CYS A 436 1.97 -1.56 25.26
N LEU A 437 1.36 -0.97 24.24
CA LEU A 437 0.03 -1.39 23.76
C LEU A 437 0.05 -2.83 23.23
N HIS A 438 1.05 -3.20 22.43
CA HIS A 438 1.18 -4.55 21.90
C HIS A 438 1.41 -5.59 23.01
N TYR A 439 2.30 -5.31 23.96
CA TYR A 439 2.55 -6.17 25.11
C TYR A 439 1.28 -6.35 25.97
N ASN A 440 0.49 -5.30 26.20
CA ASN A 440 -0.78 -5.42 26.92
C ASN A 440 -1.83 -6.28 26.20
N LEU A 441 -1.73 -6.40 24.87
CA LEU A 441 -2.61 -7.25 24.08
C LEU A 441 -2.14 -8.70 24.01
N HIS A 442 -0.82 -8.92 23.91
CA HIS A 442 -0.24 -10.19 23.49
C HIS A 442 0.82 -10.78 24.44
N GLU A 443 1.30 -10.03 25.43
CA GLU A 443 2.37 -10.44 26.36
C GLU A 443 3.65 -10.95 25.67
N ASP A 444 3.92 -10.39 24.49
CA ASP A 444 5.01 -10.78 23.61
C ASP A 444 6.39 -10.32 24.13
N GLN A 445 7.37 -11.24 24.17
CA GLN A 445 8.69 -10.98 24.74
C GLN A 445 9.52 -9.98 23.90
N LEU A 446 9.34 -9.97 22.58
CA LEU A 446 9.99 -8.99 21.72
C LEU A 446 9.55 -7.56 22.09
N SER A 447 8.27 -7.37 22.33
CA SER A 447 7.71 -6.10 22.78
C SER A 447 8.31 -5.67 24.12
N LEU A 448 8.47 -6.60 25.06
CA LEU A 448 9.09 -6.29 26.35
C LEU A 448 10.55 -5.88 26.22
N ALA A 449 11.31 -6.50 25.32
CA ALA A 449 12.68 -6.11 25.01
C ALA A 449 12.75 -4.69 24.41
N LEU A 450 11.85 -4.37 23.47
CA LEU A 450 11.75 -3.04 22.88
C LEU A 450 11.32 -1.97 23.90
N ILE A 451 10.38 -2.29 24.80
CA ILE A 451 9.99 -1.40 25.91
C ILE A 451 11.22 -1.00 26.73
N LYS A 452 12.06 -1.98 27.12
CA LYS A 452 13.31 -1.71 27.86
C LYS A 452 14.25 -0.80 27.07
N LYS A 453 14.40 -1.06 25.77
CA LYS A 453 15.27 -0.28 24.88
C LYS A 453 14.84 1.19 24.82
N TYR A 454 13.59 1.46 24.48
CA TYR A 454 13.09 2.84 24.39
C TYR A 454 13.03 3.56 25.74
N LEU A 455 12.74 2.83 26.83
CA LEU A 455 12.83 3.41 28.18
C LEU A 455 14.27 3.80 28.54
N ASN A 456 15.26 2.97 28.19
CA ASN A 456 16.66 3.27 28.41
C ASN A 456 17.13 4.49 27.59
N PHE A 457 16.64 4.66 26.36
CA PHE A 457 16.88 5.86 25.56
C PHE A 457 16.34 7.12 26.27
N ILE A 458 15.09 7.09 26.75
CA ILE A 458 14.52 8.21 27.52
C ILE A 458 15.34 8.48 28.78
N ARG A 459 15.79 7.43 29.49
CA ARG A 459 16.64 7.57 30.68
C ARG A 459 18.00 8.19 30.37
N TYR A 460 18.60 7.84 29.23
CA TYR A 460 19.87 8.41 28.79
C TYR A 460 19.79 9.93 28.64
N ILE A 461 18.72 10.42 28.01
CA ILE A 461 18.46 11.86 27.87
C ILE A 461 18.23 12.49 29.24
N HIS A 462 17.36 11.90 30.06
CA HIS A 462 17.02 12.40 31.39
C HIS A 462 18.25 12.60 32.28
N ASN A 463 19.12 11.59 32.37
CA ASN A 463 20.31 11.60 33.22
C ASN A 463 21.32 12.68 32.85
N SER A 464 21.25 13.24 31.65
CA SER A 464 22.22 14.21 31.17
C SER A 464 21.90 15.65 31.57
N SER A 465 20.66 15.96 32.00
CA SER A 465 20.27 17.36 32.27
C SER A 465 19.03 17.55 33.15
N ASN A 466 18.41 16.48 33.67
CA ASN A 466 17.08 16.50 34.32
C ASN A 466 15.93 17.08 33.46
N LYS A 467 16.20 17.37 32.18
CA LYS A 467 15.24 17.79 31.18
C LYS A 467 15.23 16.80 30.03
N LEU A 468 14.06 16.55 29.48
CA LEU A 468 13.91 15.65 28.33
C LEU A 468 14.10 16.46 27.03
N TYR A 469 15.34 16.50 26.55
CA TYR A 469 15.70 17.10 25.26
C TYR A 469 15.30 16.18 24.10
N ASN A 470 15.08 16.78 22.92
CA ASN A 470 14.51 16.02 21.81
C ASN A 470 15.55 15.23 21.02
N TYR A 471 16.67 15.84 20.66
CA TYR A 471 17.54 15.30 19.61
C TYR A 471 18.83 14.71 20.15
N VAL A 472 19.18 13.53 19.64
CA VAL A 472 20.45 12.85 19.87
C VAL A 472 21.03 12.46 18.50
N ASP A 473 22.25 12.86 18.19
CA ASP A 473 22.91 12.47 16.94
C ASP A 473 23.30 10.98 16.95
N TYR A 474 23.82 10.48 15.83
CA TYR A 474 24.22 9.08 15.72
C TYR A 474 25.42 8.70 16.61
N ASP A 475 26.28 9.68 16.89
CA ASP A 475 27.43 9.56 17.80
C ASP A 475 27.03 9.69 19.29
N LYS A 476 25.71 9.79 19.56
CA LYS A 476 25.08 9.85 20.88
C LYS A 476 25.27 11.17 21.62
N ASN A 477 25.64 12.24 20.93
CA ASN A 477 25.66 13.58 21.50
C ASN A 477 24.24 14.15 21.56
N ILE A 478 23.89 14.70 22.73
CA ILE A 478 22.58 15.31 22.95
C ILE A 478 22.63 16.77 22.54
N ASN A 479 21.68 17.21 21.72
CA ASN A 479 21.50 18.63 21.47
C ASN A 479 20.76 19.28 22.66
N LEU A 480 21.52 20.01 23.48
CA LEU A 480 21.03 20.71 24.67
C LEU A 480 20.58 22.16 24.39
N GLU A 481 20.68 22.63 23.14
CA GLU A 481 20.36 24.01 22.78
C GLU A 481 18.85 24.27 22.69
N ILE A 482 18.08 23.26 22.26
CA ILE A 482 16.64 23.42 21.98
C ILE A 482 15.84 22.38 22.77
N TRP A 483 15.14 22.83 23.81
CA TRP A 483 14.13 22.04 24.49
C TRP A 483 12.80 22.10 23.72
N CYS A 484 12.22 20.94 23.40
CA CYS A 484 10.96 20.83 22.65
C CYS A 484 9.81 20.40 23.58
N PRO A 485 8.85 21.29 23.90
CA PRO A 485 7.72 20.95 24.78
C PRO A 485 6.88 19.78 24.27
N ASP A 486 6.69 19.66 22.96
CA ASP A 486 5.90 18.59 22.35
C ASP A 486 6.56 17.22 22.52
N ALA A 487 7.88 17.13 22.35
CA ALA A 487 8.64 15.90 22.57
C ALA A 487 8.61 15.48 24.05
N TYR A 488 8.81 16.45 24.95
CA TYR A 488 8.64 16.25 26.39
C TYR A 488 7.24 15.71 26.73
N GLY A 489 6.18 16.33 26.19
CA GLY A 489 4.82 15.90 26.46
C GLY A 489 4.54 14.48 25.99
N ARG A 490 5.07 14.09 24.83
CA ARG A 490 4.96 12.70 24.32
C ARG A 490 5.71 11.71 25.20
N ALA A 491 6.87 12.08 25.73
CA ALA A 491 7.60 11.25 26.70
C ALA A 491 6.82 11.09 28.01
N MET A 492 6.23 12.16 28.54
CA MET A 492 5.35 12.10 29.71
C MET A 492 4.14 11.19 29.46
N TRP A 493 3.53 11.27 28.27
CA TRP A 493 2.47 10.34 27.88
C TRP A 493 2.95 8.88 27.90
N ALA A 494 4.09 8.59 27.27
CA ALA A 494 4.64 7.24 27.17
C ALA A 494 4.98 6.64 28.55
N LEU A 495 5.63 7.42 29.40
CA LEU A 495 5.99 7.03 30.77
C LEU A 495 4.75 6.80 31.63
N GLY A 496 3.79 7.74 31.64
CA GLY A 496 2.55 7.60 32.38
C GLY A 496 1.75 6.36 31.95
N PHE A 497 1.68 6.09 30.64
CA PHE A 497 1.03 4.88 30.13
C PHE A 497 1.75 3.60 30.58
N LEU A 498 3.07 3.55 30.47
CA LEU A 498 3.90 2.41 30.92
C LEU A 498 3.69 2.11 32.42
N ILE A 499 3.67 3.15 33.27
CA ILE A 499 3.42 3.03 34.72
C ILE A 499 2.05 2.38 34.99
N SER A 500 1.03 2.75 34.21
CA SER A 500 -0.33 2.24 34.38
C SER A 500 -0.52 0.74 34.05
N LEU A 501 0.44 0.12 33.34
CA LEU A 501 0.33 -1.27 32.89
C LEU A 501 0.77 -2.27 33.97
N LYS A 502 -0.20 -2.95 34.59
CA LYS A 502 0.06 -3.89 35.71
C LYS A 502 0.80 -5.18 35.32
N ASN A 503 0.78 -5.56 34.04
CA ASN A 503 1.45 -6.75 33.53
C ASN A 503 2.92 -6.53 33.14
N ILE A 504 3.40 -5.28 33.18
CA ILE A 504 4.82 -4.96 32.97
C ILE A 504 5.59 -5.22 34.28
N PRO A 505 6.79 -5.86 34.23
CA PRO A 505 7.62 -6.09 35.39
C PRO A 505 7.87 -4.84 36.24
N ASN A 506 7.80 -5.00 37.57
CA ASN A 506 7.94 -3.90 38.55
C ASN A 506 9.19 -3.05 38.34
N GLU A 507 10.33 -3.69 38.05
CA GLU A 507 11.61 -2.98 37.83
C GLU A 507 11.53 -1.97 36.68
N ILE A 508 10.85 -2.33 35.59
CA ILE A 508 10.67 -1.46 34.41
C ILE A 508 9.74 -0.30 34.77
N ARG A 509 8.65 -0.58 35.47
CA ARG A 509 7.68 0.45 35.91
C ARG A 509 8.31 1.42 36.89
N TYR A 510 9.14 0.93 37.80
CA TYR A 510 9.85 1.76 38.78
C TYR A 510 10.79 2.75 38.09
N LYS A 511 11.62 2.28 37.14
CA LYS A 511 12.49 3.16 36.34
C LYS A 511 11.70 4.24 35.59
N ALA A 512 10.54 3.89 35.04
CA ALA A 512 9.67 4.86 34.37
C ALA A 512 9.07 5.87 35.35
N HIS A 513 8.68 5.41 36.54
CA HIS A 513 8.15 6.26 37.60
C HIS A 513 9.17 7.27 38.12
N GLU A 514 10.44 6.88 38.30
CA GLU A 514 11.52 7.80 38.66
C GLU A 514 11.66 8.95 37.65
N ILE A 515 11.80 8.61 36.36
CA ILE A 515 11.92 9.61 35.28
C ILE A 515 10.68 10.51 35.23
N PHE A 516 9.48 9.93 35.37
CA PHE A 516 8.22 10.68 35.33
C PHE A 516 8.11 11.68 36.48
N LYS A 517 8.46 11.25 37.69
CA LYS A 517 8.41 12.07 38.91
C LYS A 517 9.35 13.26 38.82
N ASP A 518 10.58 13.06 38.35
CA ASP A 518 11.56 14.13 38.21
C ASP A 518 11.15 15.10 37.09
N SER A 519 10.74 14.57 35.93
CA SER A 519 10.34 15.36 34.77
C SER A 519 9.15 16.27 35.06
N LYS A 520 8.21 15.83 35.90
CA LYS A 520 7.02 16.58 36.34
C LYS A 520 7.31 17.94 36.97
N GLN A 521 8.53 18.20 37.46
CA GLN A 521 8.88 19.52 37.97
C GLN A 521 8.84 20.62 36.90
N ASN A 522 8.82 20.25 35.61
CA ASN A 522 8.83 21.17 34.48
C ASN A 522 7.43 21.51 33.92
N LEU A 523 6.32 21.14 34.60
CA LEU A 523 4.96 21.35 34.08
C LEU A 523 4.62 22.82 33.77
N GLU A 524 5.11 23.75 34.58
CA GLU A 524 4.84 25.18 34.42
C GLU A 524 5.50 25.79 33.18
N LEU A 525 6.47 25.11 32.57
CA LEU A 525 7.16 25.54 31.35
C LEU A 525 6.35 25.25 30.07
N LEU A 526 5.22 24.56 30.17
CA LEU A 526 4.41 24.15 29.02
C LEU A 526 3.54 25.29 28.50
N THR A 527 3.87 25.79 27.31
CA THR A 527 3.11 26.85 26.61
C THR A 527 2.32 26.33 25.41
N SER A 528 2.75 25.23 24.80
CA SER A 528 2.09 24.61 23.64
C SER A 528 0.84 23.83 24.06
N PRO A 529 -0.33 24.06 23.44
CA PRO A 529 -1.53 23.26 23.71
C PRO A 529 -1.35 21.76 23.46
N ARG A 530 -0.55 21.37 22.45
CA ARG A 530 -0.25 19.94 22.19
C ARG A 530 0.62 19.36 23.29
N ALA A 531 1.68 20.05 23.70
CA ALA A 531 2.54 19.62 24.80
C ALA A 531 1.76 19.43 26.11
N ILE A 532 0.85 20.37 26.43
CA ILE A 532 -0.08 20.26 27.55
C ILE A 532 -0.96 19.03 27.39
N ALA A 533 -1.58 18.83 26.23
CA ALA A 533 -2.48 17.71 25.99
C ALA A 533 -1.77 16.34 26.12
N PHE A 534 -0.57 16.17 25.55
CA PHE A 534 0.19 14.93 25.71
C PHE A 534 0.56 14.68 27.18
N THR A 535 1.05 15.70 27.87
CA THR A 535 1.41 15.59 29.29
C THR A 535 0.21 15.23 30.16
N LEU A 536 -0.94 15.86 29.91
CA LEU A 536 -2.20 15.63 30.60
C LEU A 536 -2.66 14.17 30.43
N ILE A 537 -2.54 13.59 29.24
CA ILE A 537 -2.84 12.16 29.01
C ILE A 537 -1.92 11.28 29.88
N GLY A 538 -0.62 11.57 29.93
CA GLY A 538 0.35 10.86 30.78
C GLY A 538 -0.01 10.91 32.28
N LEU A 539 -0.32 12.11 32.78
CA LEU A 539 -0.77 12.31 34.16
C LEU A 539 -2.03 11.52 34.48
N CYS A 540 -3.03 11.50 33.59
CA CYS A 540 -4.25 10.72 33.78
C CYS A 540 -3.97 9.21 33.86
N TYR A 541 -3.03 8.68 33.07
CA TYR A 541 -2.62 7.27 33.18
C TYR A 541 -1.92 6.98 34.50
N SER A 542 -0.96 7.81 34.92
CA SER A 542 -0.27 7.64 36.21
C SER A 542 -1.24 7.73 37.40
N ASN A 543 -2.16 8.70 37.37
CA ASN A 543 -3.17 8.90 38.41
C ASN A 543 -4.04 7.67 38.67
N SER A 544 -4.27 6.85 37.63
CA SER A 544 -5.09 5.63 37.76
C SER A 544 -4.49 4.58 38.70
N ILE A 545 -3.23 4.75 39.11
CA ILE A 545 -2.52 3.90 40.07
C ILE A 545 -2.36 4.61 41.41
N GLU A 546 -1.90 5.86 41.40
CA GLU A 546 -1.41 6.55 42.62
C GLU A 546 -2.37 7.59 43.20
N ASN A 547 -3.42 7.99 42.46
CA ASN A 547 -4.37 9.04 42.84
C ASN A 547 -3.71 10.39 43.29
N SER A 548 -2.47 10.64 42.88
CA SER A 548 -1.62 11.75 43.33
C SER A 548 -1.61 12.95 42.37
N GLU A 549 -2.18 12.82 41.18
CA GLU A 549 -2.03 13.80 40.09
C GLU A 549 -3.24 14.69 39.86
N LEU A 550 -4.30 14.53 40.66
CA LEU A 550 -5.59 15.18 40.41
C LEU A 550 -5.48 16.72 40.30
N ASN A 551 -4.61 17.35 41.09
CA ASN A 551 -4.41 18.81 41.04
C ASN A 551 -3.71 19.25 39.74
N ASN A 552 -2.68 18.53 39.30
CA ASN A 552 -1.99 18.83 38.04
C ASN A 552 -2.89 18.59 36.82
N ILE A 553 -3.72 17.54 36.88
CA ILE A 553 -4.73 17.24 35.86
C ILE A 553 -5.70 18.42 35.74
N LYS A 554 -6.27 18.90 36.86
CA LYS A 554 -7.18 20.04 36.86
C LYS A 554 -6.51 21.31 36.32
N TYR A 555 -5.31 21.63 36.82
CA TYR A 555 -4.54 22.80 36.41
C TYR A 555 -4.33 22.86 34.88
N LEU A 556 -3.77 21.79 34.29
CA LEU A 556 -3.52 21.75 32.85
C LEU A 556 -4.81 21.69 32.01
N SER A 557 -5.85 20.99 32.51
CA SER A 557 -7.15 20.96 31.87
C SER A 557 -7.78 22.35 31.79
N ASP A 558 -7.68 23.12 32.87
CA ASP A 558 -8.26 24.46 32.95
C ASP A 558 -7.54 25.44 32.01
N ILE A 559 -6.22 25.26 31.75
CA ILE A 559 -5.51 26.01 30.71
C ILE A 559 -6.13 25.76 29.32
N LEU A 560 -6.31 24.49 28.93
CA LEU A 560 -6.92 24.14 27.64
C LEU A 560 -8.35 24.66 27.53
N VAL A 561 -9.12 24.55 28.60
CA VAL A 561 -10.49 25.08 28.66
C VAL A 561 -10.52 26.60 28.52
N ASN A 562 -9.58 27.31 29.13
CA ASN A 562 -9.46 28.76 29.00
C ASN A 562 -9.06 29.16 27.57
N LEU A 563 -8.19 28.41 26.91
CA LEU A 563 -7.88 28.61 25.49
C LEU A 563 -9.13 28.46 24.63
N TYR A 564 -9.87 27.35 24.80
CA TYR A 564 -11.13 27.11 24.10
C TYR A 564 -12.14 28.26 24.29
N ASN A 565 -12.35 28.70 25.52
CA ASN A 565 -13.31 29.78 25.80
C ASN A 565 -12.88 31.12 25.18
N LYS A 566 -11.58 31.39 25.07
CA LYS A 566 -11.06 32.62 24.45
C LYS A 566 -11.19 32.64 22.94
N THR A 567 -11.06 31.49 22.27
CA THR A 567 -10.98 31.41 20.80
C THR A 567 -12.25 30.91 20.15
N SER A 568 -13.10 30.21 20.90
CA SER A 568 -14.33 29.63 20.36
C SER A 568 -15.34 30.70 19.93
N SER A 569 -16.07 30.42 18.86
CA SER A 569 -17.18 31.24 18.38
C SER A 569 -18.22 30.36 17.68
N ARG A 570 -19.36 30.93 17.27
CA ARG A 570 -20.48 30.19 16.67
C ARG A 570 -20.08 29.17 15.58
N ASN A 571 -19.08 29.50 14.77
CA ASN A 571 -18.62 28.67 13.65
C ASN A 571 -17.19 28.12 13.86
N TRP A 572 -16.65 28.21 15.07
CA TRP A 572 -15.27 27.84 15.36
C TRP A 572 -15.14 27.33 16.78
N ASN A 573 -15.41 26.04 16.99
CA ASN A 573 -15.38 25.43 18.33
C ASN A 573 -14.01 24.79 18.56
N TRP A 574 -12.98 25.63 18.67
CA TRP A 574 -11.59 25.18 18.76
C TRP A 574 -10.75 26.00 19.75
N PHE A 575 -9.65 25.40 20.20
CA PHE A 575 -8.71 25.91 21.22
C PHE A 575 -7.81 27.06 20.74
N GLU A 576 -7.70 27.23 19.42
CA GLU A 576 -6.79 28.18 18.77
C GLU A 576 -7.46 28.79 17.54
N ASN A 577 -6.89 29.84 16.97
CA ASN A 577 -7.35 30.41 15.69
C ASN A 577 -6.87 29.62 14.46
N TYR A 578 -6.39 28.39 14.65
CA TYR A 578 -5.94 27.51 13.58
C TYR A 578 -6.05 26.03 13.98
N LEU A 579 -6.03 25.16 12.97
CA LEU A 579 -5.86 23.72 13.09
C LEU A 579 -4.55 23.32 12.40
N THR A 580 -3.69 22.58 13.12
CA THR A 580 -2.37 22.14 12.65
C THR A 580 -2.26 20.62 12.65
N TYR A 581 -1.41 20.05 13.51
CA TYR A 581 -1.12 18.63 13.63
C TYR A 581 -1.54 18.09 15.01
N SER A 582 -1.67 16.77 15.10
CA SER A 582 -2.11 16.03 16.30
C SER A 582 -3.36 16.66 16.95
N ASN A 583 -4.22 17.30 16.14
CA ASN A 583 -5.30 18.15 16.63
C ASN A 583 -6.23 17.40 17.59
N SER A 584 -6.49 16.12 17.31
CA SER A 584 -7.40 15.29 18.10
C SER A 584 -6.92 15.05 19.54
N LYS A 585 -5.63 15.27 19.84
CA LYS A 585 -5.10 15.11 21.19
C LYS A 585 -5.61 16.17 22.16
N LEU A 586 -6.00 17.35 21.66
CA LEU A 586 -6.61 18.40 22.49
C LEU A 586 -7.96 17.94 23.10
N PRO A 587 -8.96 17.47 22.33
CA PRO A 587 -10.16 16.86 22.92
C PRO A 587 -9.87 15.55 23.66
N GLU A 588 -8.93 14.72 23.19
CA GLU A 588 -8.59 13.44 23.86
C GLU A 588 -8.12 13.65 25.30
N SER A 589 -7.27 14.64 25.56
CA SER A 589 -6.76 14.92 26.89
C SER A 589 -7.87 15.39 27.85
N LEU A 590 -8.87 16.12 27.36
CA LEU A 590 -10.05 16.50 28.14
C LEU A 590 -11.00 15.32 28.39
N PHE A 591 -11.13 14.37 27.47
CA PHE A 591 -11.81 13.10 27.72
C PHE A 591 -11.13 12.30 28.84
N HIS A 592 -9.80 12.21 28.82
CA HIS A 592 -9.03 11.61 29.91
C HIS A 592 -9.21 12.34 31.24
N SER A 593 -9.24 13.67 31.20
CA SER A 593 -9.42 14.51 32.38
C SER A 593 -10.80 14.33 32.98
N TYR A 594 -11.86 14.26 32.16
CA TYR A 594 -13.20 13.90 32.63
C TYR A 594 -13.21 12.55 33.34
N LYS A 595 -12.56 11.53 32.76
CA LYS A 595 -12.48 10.19 33.37
C LYS A 595 -11.75 10.21 34.72
N ALA A 596 -10.77 11.10 34.91
CA ALA A 596 -10.01 11.23 36.14
C ALA A 596 -10.72 12.09 37.21
N THR A 597 -11.47 13.12 36.80
CA THR A 597 -12.01 14.13 37.73
C THR A 597 -13.53 14.13 37.90
N GLY A 598 -14.28 13.51 36.97
CA GLY A 598 -15.74 13.61 36.89
C GLY A 598 -16.26 15.00 36.49
N ASN A 599 -15.41 15.92 36.03
CA ASN A 599 -15.82 17.29 35.74
C ASN A 599 -16.50 17.39 34.36
N GLU A 600 -17.82 17.56 34.36
CA GLU A 600 -18.66 17.66 33.16
C GLU A 600 -18.25 18.78 32.19
N LYS A 601 -17.58 19.84 32.68
CA LYS A 601 -17.03 20.90 31.82
C LYS A 601 -16.02 20.35 30.80
N TYR A 602 -15.16 19.42 31.24
CA TYR A 602 -14.15 18.80 30.39
C TYR A 602 -14.81 17.91 29.33
N LEU A 603 -15.83 17.12 29.72
CA LEU A 603 -16.57 16.28 28.79
C LEU A 603 -17.27 17.10 27.70
N ARG A 604 -17.94 18.19 28.09
CA ARG A 604 -18.66 19.06 27.15
C ARG A 604 -17.71 19.63 26.09
N ILE A 605 -16.60 20.23 26.51
CA ILE A 605 -15.63 20.86 25.59
C ILE A 605 -14.94 19.80 24.73
N ALA A 606 -14.62 18.63 25.28
CA ALA A 606 -14.05 17.51 24.51
C ALA A 606 -15.00 17.07 23.38
N LYS A 607 -16.30 16.95 23.64
CA LYS A 607 -17.31 16.60 22.64
C LYS A 607 -17.50 17.69 21.58
N GLU A 608 -17.65 18.95 22.00
CA GLU A 608 -17.85 20.09 21.09
C GLU A 608 -16.67 20.23 20.12
N SER A 609 -15.44 20.21 20.63
CA SER A 609 -14.23 20.35 19.82
C SER A 609 -13.93 19.13 18.94
N LEU A 610 -14.17 17.90 19.43
CA LEU A 610 -14.05 16.70 18.59
C LEU A 610 -15.08 16.70 17.45
N ASN A 611 -16.33 17.08 17.72
CA ASN A 611 -17.37 17.17 16.69
C ASN A 611 -17.04 18.23 15.64
N PHE A 612 -16.47 19.37 16.06
CA PHE A 612 -15.95 20.38 15.13
C PHE A 612 -14.82 19.82 14.26
N LEU A 613 -13.83 19.15 14.86
CA LEU A 613 -12.74 18.54 14.10
C LEU A 613 -13.25 17.49 13.12
N ILE A 614 -14.22 16.66 13.52
CA ILE A 614 -14.88 15.68 12.64
C ILE A 614 -15.55 16.38 11.46
N PHE A 615 -16.31 17.45 11.72
CA PHE A 615 -16.97 18.21 10.66
C PHE A 615 -15.95 18.75 9.64
N GLU A 616 -14.81 19.24 10.13
CA GLU A 616 -13.76 19.78 9.29
C GLU A 616 -12.89 18.73 8.59
N THR A 617 -12.84 17.49 9.06
CA THR A 617 -11.90 16.49 8.52
C THR A 617 -12.58 15.33 7.80
N PHE A 618 -13.91 15.29 7.73
CA PHE A 618 -14.63 14.26 6.98
C PHE A 618 -15.34 14.85 5.76
N ASN A 619 -15.01 14.34 4.57
CA ASN A 619 -15.65 14.71 3.30
C ASN A 619 -16.25 13.46 2.65
N ASN A 620 -17.55 13.46 2.31
CA ASN A 620 -18.24 12.35 1.65
C ASN A 620 -18.00 10.97 2.30
N GLY A 621 -17.91 10.93 3.64
CA GLY A 621 -17.68 9.69 4.39
C GLY A 621 -16.22 9.23 4.48
N SER A 622 -15.27 9.98 3.91
CA SER A 622 -13.83 9.69 4.00
C SER A 622 -13.12 10.73 4.87
N TYR A 623 -12.16 10.27 5.66
CA TYR A 623 -11.32 11.13 6.47
C TYR A 623 -10.23 11.79 5.61
N SER A 624 -10.01 13.08 5.83
CA SER A 624 -9.05 13.94 5.16
C SER A 624 -8.46 14.87 6.23
N PRO A 625 -7.29 14.53 6.82
CA PRO A 625 -6.63 15.38 7.80
C PRO A 625 -6.28 16.75 7.19
N ILE A 626 -6.00 17.71 8.07
CA ILE A 626 -5.58 19.05 7.66
C ILE A 626 -4.19 18.95 7.03
N GLY A 627 -4.00 19.56 5.87
CA GLY A 627 -2.72 19.58 5.19
C GLY A 627 -1.67 20.43 5.93
N GLN A 628 -0.44 19.94 6.06
CA GLN A 628 0.63 20.68 6.73
C GLN A 628 1.15 21.88 5.93
N ASN A 629 0.95 21.85 4.60
CA ASN A 629 1.31 22.95 3.72
C ASN A 629 0.19 24.01 3.70
N GLY A 630 0.20 24.87 4.71
CA GLY A 630 -0.71 26.01 4.85
C GLY A 630 -1.70 25.91 6.00
N TRP A 631 -1.86 24.71 6.59
CA TRP A 631 -2.76 24.46 7.73
C TRP A 631 -4.19 24.95 7.50
N TYR A 632 -5.01 25.05 8.55
CA TYR A 632 -6.32 25.68 8.45
C TYR A 632 -6.44 26.82 9.47
N LEU A 633 -6.27 28.04 8.97
CA LEU A 633 -6.45 29.27 9.75
C LEU A 633 -7.92 29.69 9.76
N LYS A 634 -8.42 30.15 10.92
CA LYS A 634 -9.79 30.64 11.10
C LYS A 634 -10.12 31.71 10.06
N GLY A 635 -11.21 31.51 9.33
CA GLY A 635 -11.66 32.41 8.27
C GLY A 635 -10.91 32.30 6.93
N LYS A 636 -9.96 31.37 6.79
CA LYS A 636 -9.26 31.10 5.52
C LYS A 636 -9.63 29.74 4.94
N ASN A 637 -9.10 29.42 3.76
CA ASN A 637 -9.25 28.10 3.16
C ASN A 637 -8.36 27.07 3.86
N LYS A 638 -8.93 25.92 4.18
CA LYS A 638 -8.22 24.74 4.70
C LYS A 638 -7.27 24.15 3.66
N ALA A 639 -6.01 23.92 4.04
CA ALA A 639 -5.06 23.13 3.26
C ALA A 639 -5.53 21.67 3.11
N LYS A 640 -5.49 21.15 1.88
CA LYS A 640 -6.01 19.82 1.51
C LYS A 640 -4.94 18.75 1.34
N PHE A 641 -3.69 19.14 1.14
CA PHE A 641 -2.58 18.26 0.73
C PHE A 641 -1.44 18.31 1.74
N ASP A 642 -0.47 17.41 1.62
CA ASP A 642 0.58 17.23 2.62
C ASP A 642 -0.03 16.70 3.94
N GLN A 643 -0.90 15.69 3.78
CA GLN A 643 -1.61 14.99 4.86
C GLN A 643 -0.67 13.99 5.55
N GLN A 644 -0.68 13.95 6.88
CA GLN A 644 0.28 13.16 7.66
C GLN A 644 -0.35 11.95 8.39
N PRO A 645 0.36 10.80 8.46
CA PRO A 645 -0.04 9.63 9.24
C PRO A 645 -0.35 9.90 10.72
N VAL A 646 0.35 10.85 11.35
CA VAL A 646 0.19 11.15 12.78
C VAL A 646 -1.23 11.61 13.10
N ASP A 647 -1.84 12.47 12.28
CA ASP A 647 -3.21 12.95 12.51
C ASP A 647 -4.23 11.81 12.42
N VAL A 648 -4.02 10.92 11.46
CA VAL A 648 -4.87 9.73 11.25
C VAL A 648 -4.71 8.77 12.42
N GLY A 649 -3.48 8.58 12.91
CA GLY A 649 -3.21 7.76 14.08
C GLY A 649 -3.87 8.31 15.34
N THR A 650 -3.71 9.61 15.60
CA THR A 650 -4.27 10.24 16.79
C THR A 650 -5.79 10.31 16.74
N ILE A 651 -6.42 10.63 15.61
CA ILE A 651 -7.89 10.73 15.54
C ILE A 651 -8.56 9.37 15.76
N VAL A 652 -7.95 8.28 15.28
CA VAL A 652 -8.45 6.92 15.53
C VAL A 652 -8.46 6.66 17.03
N GLN A 653 -7.37 6.97 17.75
CA GLN A 653 -7.31 6.81 19.20
C GLN A 653 -8.37 7.65 19.93
N THR A 654 -8.47 8.94 19.58
CA THR A 654 -9.40 9.88 20.18
C THR A 654 -10.86 9.45 19.98
N LEU A 655 -11.24 9.05 18.76
CA LEU A 655 -12.60 8.62 18.44
C LEU A 655 -12.99 7.34 19.19
N LEU A 656 -12.04 6.41 19.33
CA LEU A 656 -12.24 5.18 20.08
C LEU A 656 -12.41 5.45 21.59
N LEU A 657 -11.64 6.39 22.16
CA LEU A 657 -11.83 6.85 23.53
C LEU A 657 -13.19 7.56 23.71
N ALA A 658 -13.56 8.44 22.78
CA ALA A 658 -14.83 9.14 22.81
C ALA A 658 -16.02 8.16 22.75
N HIS A 659 -15.90 7.09 21.96
CA HIS A 659 -16.87 5.99 21.95
C HIS A 659 -16.95 5.27 23.31
N GLU A 660 -15.81 4.94 23.92
CA GLU A 660 -15.74 4.29 25.24
C GLU A 660 -16.45 5.12 26.32
N ILE A 661 -16.24 6.44 26.31
CA ILE A 661 -16.77 7.35 27.34
C ILE A 661 -18.24 7.71 27.11
N THR A 662 -18.62 8.00 25.86
CA THR A 662 -19.97 8.52 25.57
C THR A 662 -20.98 7.42 25.18
N GLY A 663 -20.51 6.25 24.77
CA GLY A 663 -21.34 5.18 24.20
C GLY A 663 -21.85 5.47 22.77
N ASP A 664 -21.55 6.63 22.19
CA ASP A 664 -22.03 7.01 20.86
C ASP A 664 -21.30 6.20 19.77
N LYS A 665 -22.06 5.40 19.01
CA LYS A 665 -21.54 4.52 17.95
C LYS A 665 -21.01 5.30 16.75
N ILE A 666 -21.36 6.59 16.59
CA ILE A 666 -20.84 7.41 15.49
C ILE A 666 -19.32 7.55 15.56
N TYR A 667 -18.76 7.66 16.77
CA TYR A 667 -17.32 7.81 16.97
C TYR A 667 -16.59 6.53 16.57
N HIS A 668 -17.10 5.34 16.95
CA HIS A 668 -16.52 4.07 16.51
C HIS A 668 -16.56 3.94 14.98
N LYS A 669 -17.69 4.27 14.34
CA LYS A 669 -17.79 4.25 12.87
C LYS A 669 -16.74 5.17 12.23
N LYS A 670 -16.63 6.41 12.72
CA LYS A 670 -15.65 7.39 12.24
C LYS A 670 -14.21 6.95 12.48
N ALA A 671 -13.91 6.23 13.57
CA ALA A 671 -12.59 5.68 13.81
C ALA A 671 -12.22 4.66 12.74
N ILE A 672 -13.15 3.76 12.39
CA ILE A 672 -12.97 2.81 11.30
C ILE A 672 -12.77 3.56 9.97
N ASP A 673 -13.63 4.53 9.65
CA ASP A 673 -13.52 5.31 8.41
C ASP A 673 -12.21 6.11 8.31
N SER A 674 -11.70 6.61 9.45
CA SER A 674 -10.38 7.25 9.53
C SER A 674 -9.26 6.26 9.27
N PHE A 675 -9.32 5.07 9.86
CA PHE A 675 -8.31 4.04 9.66
C PHE A 675 -8.22 3.57 8.20
N LYS A 676 -9.34 3.61 7.45
CA LYS A 676 -9.34 3.27 6.01
C LYS A 676 -8.39 4.16 5.19
N TRP A 677 -8.04 5.36 5.68
CA TRP A 677 -7.08 6.26 5.02
C TRP A 677 -5.73 5.58 4.81
N PHE A 678 -5.24 4.81 5.79
CA PHE A 678 -4.00 4.03 5.67
C PHE A 678 -4.07 2.94 4.58
N LEU A 679 -5.29 2.49 4.27
CA LEU A 679 -5.58 1.36 3.38
C LEU A 679 -6.17 1.82 2.03
N GLY A 680 -5.84 3.04 1.60
CA GLY A 680 -6.19 3.53 0.28
C GLY A 680 -7.51 4.28 0.19
N ASN A 681 -8.26 4.51 1.28
CA ASN A 681 -9.43 5.41 1.24
C ASN A 681 -9.00 6.87 1.44
N ASN A 682 -8.25 7.40 0.48
CA ASN A 682 -7.68 8.76 0.46
C ASN A 682 -7.74 9.32 -0.98
N HIS A 683 -7.33 10.59 -1.18
CA HIS A 683 -7.49 11.28 -2.47
C HIS A 683 -6.71 10.69 -3.63
N LEU A 684 -5.69 9.84 -3.37
CA LEU A 684 -4.92 9.16 -4.41
C LEU A 684 -5.33 7.69 -4.62
N ASN A 685 -6.23 7.16 -3.78
CA ASN A 685 -6.55 5.73 -3.73
C ASN A 685 -5.32 4.81 -3.52
N LEU A 686 -4.31 5.27 -2.78
CA LEU A 686 -3.06 4.54 -2.53
C LEU A 686 -2.93 4.12 -1.09
N ASP A 687 -2.55 2.87 -0.85
CA ASP A 687 -2.20 2.42 0.50
C ASP A 687 -1.00 3.23 1.04
N VAL A 688 -1.11 3.72 2.27
CA VAL A 688 -0.04 4.42 3.00
C VAL A 688 0.72 3.43 3.87
N TYR A 689 0.01 2.46 4.44
CA TYR A 689 0.62 1.34 5.12
C TYR A 689 1.17 0.33 4.10
N ASP A 690 2.45 -0.01 4.22
CA ASP A 690 3.09 -1.04 3.42
C ASP A 690 3.04 -2.38 4.16
N SER A 691 2.12 -3.24 3.74
CA SER A 691 1.95 -4.56 4.36
C SER A 691 3.13 -5.52 4.15
N ASN A 692 4.03 -5.24 3.21
CA ASN A 692 5.22 -6.06 3.00
C ASN A 692 6.28 -5.77 4.04
N THR A 693 6.63 -4.50 4.21
CA THR A 693 7.65 -4.06 5.15
C THR A 693 7.12 -3.99 6.58
N GLY A 694 5.81 -3.80 6.77
CA GLY A 694 5.24 -3.44 8.07
C GLY A 694 5.44 -1.95 8.42
N GLY A 695 5.97 -1.15 7.50
CA GLY A 695 6.15 0.29 7.64
C GLY A 695 4.96 1.09 7.12
N CYS A 696 5.04 2.40 7.28
CA CYS A 696 4.02 3.33 6.81
C CYS A 696 4.71 4.51 6.14
N HIS A 697 4.21 4.90 4.98
CA HIS A 697 4.73 6.03 4.22
C HIS A 697 4.42 7.36 4.91
N ASP A 698 5.30 8.36 4.76
CA ASP A 698 5.24 9.66 5.48
C ASP A 698 4.08 10.58 5.06
N GLY A 699 3.17 10.09 4.21
CA GLY A 699 1.95 10.79 3.81
C GLY A 699 1.90 11.16 2.33
N PHE A 700 1.09 12.16 1.99
CA PHE A 700 0.76 12.48 0.60
C PHE A 700 1.02 13.93 0.25
N SER A 701 1.63 14.17 -0.91
CA SER A 701 1.49 15.44 -1.62
C SER A 701 0.15 15.48 -2.40
N LYS A 702 -0.04 16.55 -3.18
CA LYS A 702 -1.19 16.65 -4.10
C LYS A 702 -1.23 15.53 -5.14
N PHE A 703 -0.07 15.03 -5.57
CA PHE A 703 0.04 14.13 -6.72
C PHE A 703 0.85 12.86 -6.45
N SER A 704 1.49 12.73 -5.29
CA SER A 704 2.39 11.63 -4.99
C SER A 704 2.32 11.20 -3.53
N LEU A 705 2.65 9.94 -3.28
CA LEU A 705 2.96 9.43 -1.95
C LEU A 705 4.42 9.78 -1.62
N ASN A 706 4.70 10.17 -0.38
CA ASN A 706 6.07 10.23 0.12
C ASN A 706 6.51 8.81 0.46
N PHE A 707 7.48 8.26 -0.29
CA PHE A 707 7.84 6.86 -0.15
C PHE A 707 8.71 6.53 1.05
N ASN A 708 9.24 7.53 1.74
CA ASN A 708 9.94 7.33 3.00
C ASN A 708 8.99 6.71 4.03
N GLN A 709 9.51 5.74 4.79
CA GLN A 709 8.83 5.09 5.89
C GLN A 709 9.54 5.47 7.20
N GLY A 710 9.38 6.72 7.64
CA GLY A 710 10.01 7.23 8.85
C GLY A 710 9.43 6.66 10.15
N GLY A 711 9.99 7.10 11.28
CA GLY A 711 9.59 6.64 12.60
C GLY A 711 8.19 7.08 12.99
N GLU A 712 7.89 8.38 12.83
CA GLU A 712 6.57 8.94 13.12
C GLU A 712 5.46 8.19 12.38
N SER A 713 5.60 8.01 11.07
CA SER A 713 4.58 7.42 10.20
C SER A 713 4.33 5.95 10.53
N THR A 714 5.41 5.19 10.69
CA THR A 714 5.38 3.77 11.05
C THR A 714 4.68 3.55 12.37
N VAL A 715 5.06 4.31 13.40
CA VAL A 715 4.48 4.14 14.73
C VAL A 715 3.06 4.68 14.79
N SER A 716 2.72 5.74 14.04
CA SER A 716 1.36 6.27 13.97
C SER A 716 0.36 5.22 13.44
N TYR A 717 0.75 4.46 12.41
CA TYR A 717 -0.04 3.31 11.95
C TYR A 717 -0.18 2.24 13.03
N LEU A 718 0.93 1.84 13.66
CA LEU A 718 0.93 0.80 14.70
C LEU A 718 0.01 1.17 15.87
N LEU A 719 0.12 2.40 16.36
CA LEU A 719 -0.73 2.94 17.41
C LEU A 719 -2.22 2.85 17.03
N ALA A 720 -2.59 3.30 15.82
CA ALA A 720 -3.97 3.21 15.33
C ALA A 720 -4.47 1.76 15.27
N ARG A 721 -3.65 0.87 14.71
CA ARG A 721 -3.96 -0.54 14.49
C ARG A 721 -4.09 -1.31 15.80
N LEU A 722 -3.23 -1.03 16.79
CA LEU A 722 -3.24 -1.61 18.12
C LEU A 722 -4.44 -1.13 18.93
N THR A 723 -4.76 0.16 18.89
CA THR A 723 -5.93 0.70 19.58
C THR A 723 -7.23 0.07 19.05
N LEU A 724 -7.37 -0.12 17.73
CA LEU A 724 -8.50 -0.86 17.14
C LEU A 724 -8.59 -2.31 17.64
N SER A 725 -7.47 -3.01 17.78
CA SER A 725 -7.45 -4.37 18.34
C SER A 725 -7.89 -4.41 19.80
N SER A 726 -7.54 -3.39 20.59
CA SER A 726 -7.82 -3.36 22.02
C SER A 726 -9.31 -3.32 22.36
N ILE A 727 -10.12 -2.63 21.53
CA ILE A 727 -11.57 -2.57 21.72
C ILE A 727 -12.23 -3.91 21.45
N LYS A 728 -11.81 -4.63 20.40
CA LYS A 728 -12.32 -5.99 20.16
C LYS A 728 -12.12 -6.91 21.35
N LYS A 729 -10.99 -6.79 22.08
CA LYS A 729 -10.72 -7.57 23.30
C LYS A 729 -11.62 -7.15 24.46
N LYS A 730 -11.89 -5.84 24.64
CA LYS A 730 -12.81 -5.32 25.67
C LYS A 730 -14.27 -5.73 25.38
N ASP A 731 -14.70 -5.62 24.14
CA ASP A 731 -16.05 -6.03 23.72
C ASP A 731 -16.22 -7.54 23.80
N ALA A 732 -15.23 -8.32 23.37
CA ALA A 732 -15.23 -9.78 23.57
C ALA A 732 -15.34 -10.11 25.06
N ARG A 733 -14.55 -9.48 25.95
CA ARG A 733 -14.67 -9.67 27.41
C ARG A 733 -16.02 -9.26 27.97
N ARG A 734 -16.67 -8.19 27.47
CA ARG A 734 -18.03 -7.80 27.85
C ARG A 734 -19.07 -8.84 27.41
N PHE A 735 -18.91 -9.48 26.26
CA PHE A 735 -19.77 -10.57 25.80
C PHE A 735 -19.55 -11.87 26.59
N PHE A 736 -18.32 -12.18 27.01
CA PHE A 736 -17.98 -13.40 27.76
C PHE A 736 -18.28 -13.32 29.28
N ILE A 737 -18.67 -12.17 29.83
CA ILE A 737 -19.15 -12.06 31.23
C ILE A 737 -20.61 -12.54 31.37
N ASN A 738 -21.34 -12.75 30.26
CA ASN A 738 -22.72 -13.25 30.29
C ASN A 738 -22.89 -14.73 29.92
N THR A 739 -21.81 -15.49 29.75
CA THR A 739 -21.89 -16.95 29.56
C THR A 739 -20.79 -17.66 30.32
N LYS A 740 -21.16 -18.33 31.42
CA LYS A 740 -20.38 -19.45 31.95
C LYS A 740 -20.30 -20.51 30.84
N ASN A 741 -19.20 -20.55 30.11
CA ASN A 741 -18.58 -21.78 29.61
C ASN A 741 -17.20 -21.43 29.04
N ARG A 742 -16.17 -21.76 29.83
CA ARG A 742 -14.80 -21.86 29.38
C ARG A 742 -14.71 -23.13 28.55
N ASP A 743 -14.63 -22.99 27.24
CA ASP A 743 -13.88 -23.86 26.33
C ASP A 743 -14.05 -23.31 24.92
N ILE A 744 -13.06 -23.57 24.05
CA ILE A 744 -12.87 -23.02 22.70
C ILE A 744 -11.99 -21.76 22.68
N TYR A 745 -10.68 -21.94 22.92
CA TYR A 745 -9.61 -21.33 22.12
C TYR A 745 -8.33 -22.18 22.28
N ARG A 746 -8.27 -23.29 21.55
CA ARG A 746 -7.02 -23.90 21.07
C ARG A 746 -7.20 -24.11 19.57
N LEU A 747 -6.41 -23.41 18.77
CA LEU A 747 -6.21 -23.44 17.30
C LEU A 747 -6.42 -22.06 16.64
N LEU A 748 -5.46 -21.18 16.91
CA LEU A 748 -4.70 -20.35 15.96
C LEU A 748 -3.33 -20.10 16.61
#